data_AF-A0A7H8MQ80-F1
#
_entry.id   AF-A0A7H8MQ80-F1
#
_cell.length_a   1.000
_cell.length_b   1.000
_cell.length_c   1.000
_cell.angle_alpha   90.00
_cell.angle_beta   90.00
_cell.angle_gamma   90.00
#
_symmetry.space_group_name_H-M   'P 1'
#
loop_
_entity.id
_entity.type
_entity.pdbx_description
1 polymer ?
#
loop_
_entity_poly.entity_id
_entity_poly.type
_entity_poly.pdbx_seq_one_letter_code
_entity_poly.pdbx_strand_id
1 'polypeptide(L)'
;MGTTTPPRTLAEALRARGDESLAGLLRARPDLLNPVPNDITQLATRAGTRASVVRALEHLDRFALQTAEALAVAPDPAPYGILLSLLTGDGLDDGEQRDDMGAAVTAALPGALATLREQALVWGEDERLRLVRTARELLAPSPQHPSPTGLGPTVAEATAGMSPGRLQEILTTAGLHATHDPVSAVAALSALFTDRTRMAELLDTAPVEALSVLDRLVWGPPYGEVTPNPTPPVKWLRDRGLLLPVSTRTVVLPREAALHLRAGRAHRVPEPVPPVVVAAAERDPQAVDRAAAGQAFTALSTVEELLKLWNGGGPAILRAGGLSVRELKRTATALDVTEPIAAFWVELAYAAGLLATDGESDERYAPTPASDEWLDLSAQHRWTHLAAAWLPATRVPGLVGGQDAKGRALSALGPELDRSAAPDVRRRALALFAELPPGTAPDPETLLRRLRWERPLRGSSPSGEGTDLRSRLALWTLNEAELLGITGRGALASQSRALLDEGEETAAAFLAPLLPEPLDHVLLQADLTAVAPGPLERPLAETLSVLADVESKGGATVYRFTPGSVRRALDAGQAAADLHAFLAAHSRTPVPQPLSYLIDDVARRHGHLRIGAASAYVRCDDEAVLNEILADRRSTGLRLRRLAPTVLASQADPNSLLEALREMGYAPAAESAEGDVLITRAGARRTPPRTPPTPVPEGPPVPDDTLLGAAVRAIRAGDTAATVIRKDPSEGGPSSTTSSGSLPRTTSAETLATVQAAAMTGTAVWIGYVNAEGAASQRVIAPVRVEGGFVTAYDHTADEVRTFALHRITGVAELAEDGKG
;
A
#
# COMPACT_ATOMS: atom_id res chain seq x y z
N MET A 1 12.65 46.54 -18.42
CA MET A 1 12.27 45.98 -17.11
C MET A 1 10.82 46.35 -16.84
N GLY A 2 9.89 45.42 -17.06
CA GLY A 2 8.51 45.60 -16.63
C GLY A 2 8.40 45.24 -15.15
N THR A 3 7.84 46.11 -14.33
CA THR A 3 7.61 45.84 -12.91
C THR A 3 6.45 44.86 -12.76
N THR A 4 6.76 43.56 -12.75
CA THR A 4 5.79 42.52 -12.39
C THR A 4 5.38 42.70 -10.93
N THR A 5 4.13 43.11 -10.70
CA THR A 5 3.56 43.19 -9.35
C THR A 5 3.69 41.82 -8.67
N PRO A 6 4.23 41.72 -7.44
CA PRO A 6 4.36 40.44 -6.76
C PRO A 6 2.99 39.79 -6.54
N PRO A 7 2.86 38.46 -6.67
CA PRO A 7 1.58 37.78 -6.61
C PRO A 7 0.90 38.00 -5.25
N ARG A 8 -0.42 38.23 -5.28
CA ARG A 8 -1.28 38.48 -4.11
C ARG A 8 -2.07 37.24 -3.68
N THR A 9 -2.10 36.21 -4.52
CA THR A 9 -2.81 34.94 -4.29
C THR A 9 -1.99 33.75 -4.77
N LEU A 10 -2.30 32.56 -4.27
CA LEU A 10 -1.71 31.32 -4.78
C LEU A 10 -2.03 31.12 -6.28
N ALA A 11 -3.23 31.49 -6.74
CA ALA A 11 -3.61 31.38 -8.15
C ALA A 11 -2.75 32.28 -9.05
N GLU A 12 -2.47 33.53 -8.65
CA GLU A 12 -1.52 34.39 -9.36
C GLU A 12 -0.10 33.81 -9.37
N ALA A 13 0.36 33.26 -8.23
CA ALA A 13 1.67 32.65 -8.13
C ALA A 13 1.81 31.36 -8.98
N LEU A 14 0.75 30.57 -9.14
CA LEU A 14 0.71 29.42 -10.04
C LEU A 14 0.62 29.85 -11.51
N ARG A 15 -0.15 30.90 -11.83
CA ARG A 15 -0.27 31.44 -13.19
C ARG A 15 1.06 31.91 -13.76
N ALA A 16 1.91 32.48 -12.91
CA ALA A 16 3.26 32.94 -13.25
C ALA A 16 4.30 31.80 -13.43
N ARG A 17 3.98 30.53 -13.11
CA ARG A 17 4.90 29.41 -13.34
C ARG A 17 4.99 29.03 -14.82
N GLY A 18 6.06 28.36 -15.21
CA GLY A 18 6.16 27.66 -16.50
C GLY A 18 5.41 26.31 -16.47
N ASP A 19 5.12 25.77 -17.65
CA ASP A 19 4.33 24.54 -17.80
C ASP A 19 5.02 23.30 -17.22
N GLU A 20 6.35 23.22 -17.31
CA GLU A 20 7.16 22.20 -16.65
C GLU A 20 7.00 22.22 -15.12
N SER A 21 6.92 23.41 -14.52
CA SER A 21 6.72 23.58 -13.08
C SER A 21 5.28 23.25 -12.66
N LEU A 22 4.28 23.45 -13.53
CA LEU A 22 2.91 22.96 -13.31
C LEU A 22 2.84 21.43 -13.44
N ALA A 23 3.52 20.84 -14.43
CA ALA A 23 3.64 19.38 -14.54
C ALA A 23 4.37 18.78 -13.33
N GLY A 24 5.42 19.45 -12.82
CA GLY A 24 6.10 19.11 -11.57
C GLY A 24 5.17 19.11 -10.35
N LEU A 25 4.35 20.15 -10.18
CA LEU A 25 3.31 20.20 -9.14
C LEU A 25 2.31 19.04 -9.26
N LEU A 26 1.82 18.75 -10.46
CA LEU A 26 0.83 17.69 -10.70
C LEU A 26 1.44 16.28 -10.53
N ARG A 27 2.73 16.09 -10.83
CA ARG A 27 3.48 14.86 -10.55
C ARG A 27 3.75 14.68 -9.05
N ALA A 28 4.08 15.75 -8.34
CA ALA A 28 4.30 15.75 -6.89
C ALA A 28 2.99 15.63 -6.09
N ARG A 29 1.85 16.05 -6.66
CA ARG A 29 0.51 15.96 -6.07
C ARG A 29 -0.51 15.37 -7.07
N PRO A 30 -0.45 14.05 -7.37
CA PRO A 30 -1.36 13.36 -8.29
C PRO A 30 -2.85 13.47 -7.91
N ASP A 31 -3.16 13.80 -6.66
CA ASP A 31 -4.52 13.97 -6.18
C ASP A 31 -5.20 15.23 -6.72
N LEU A 32 -4.44 16.17 -7.30
CA LEU A 32 -4.97 17.35 -7.99
C LEU A 32 -5.61 17.02 -9.34
N LEU A 33 -5.26 15.86 -9.95
CA LEU A 33 -5.65 15.44 -11.30
C LEU A 33 -6.97 14.66 -11.39
N ASN A 34 -7.64 14.35 -10.28
CA ASN A 34 -8.85 13.52 -10.29
C ASN A 34 -10.08 14.28 -9.75
N PRO A 35 -11.00 14.78 -10.62
CA PRO A 35 -10.87 14.90 -12.09
C PRO A 35 -9.82 15.95 -12.46
N VAL A 36 -9.49 16.17 -13.74
CA VAL A 36 -8.52 17.22 -14.13
C VAL A 36 -9.09 18.62 -13.77
N PRO A 37 -8.30 19.58 -13.28
CA PRO A 37 -8.78 20.94 -13.05
C PRO A 37 -9.04 21.68 -14.37
N ASN A 38 -10.09 22.49 -14.41
CA ASN A 38 -10.46 23.29 -15.58
C ASN A 38 -9.56 24.52 -15.76
N ASP A 39 -9.09 25.12 -14.67
CA ASP A 39 -8.26 26.34 -14.70
C ASP A 39 -7.31 26.42 -13.48
N ILE A 40 -6.41 27.42 -13.49
CA ILE A 40 -5.41 27.61 -12.43
C ILE A 40 -6.03 28.03 -11.08
N THR A 41 -7.20 28.68 -11.10
CA THR A 41 -7.93 29.06 -9.88
C THR A 41 -8.52 27.83 -9.21
N GLN A 42 -9.08 26.89 -9.99
CA GLN A 42 -9.54 25.60 -9.47
C GLN A 42 -8.37 24.73 -8.98
N LEU A 43 -7.24 24.71 -9.70
CA LEU A 43 -6.00 24.05 -9.27
C LEU A 43 -5.52 24.61 -7.92
N ALA A 44 -5.43 25.94 -7.78
CA ALA A 44 -5.04 26.61 -6.53
C ALA A 44 -6.01 26.29 -5.38
N THR A 45 -7.31 26.27 -5.66
CA THR A 45 -8.36 25.95 -4.67
C THR A 45 -8.21 24.51 -4.19
N ARG A 46 -8.02 23.54 -5.10
CA ARG A 46 -7.81 22.13 -4.75
C ARG A 46 -6.50 21.92 -3.98
N ALA A 47 -5.42 22.56 -4.40
CA ALA A 47 -4.13 22.54 -3.71
C ALA A 47 -4.20 23.11 -2.28
N GLY A 48 -5.16 24.00 -2.00
CA GLY A 48 -5.45 24.52 -0.67
C GLY A 48 -6.39 23.65 0.20
N THR A 49 -6.99 22.58 -0.32
CA THR A 49 -7.92 21.73 0.47
C THR A 49 -7.20 20.93 1.56
N ARG A 50 -7.88 20.70 2.69
CA ARG A 50 -7.29 20.00 3.85
C ARG A 50 -6.78 18.60 3.49
N ALA A 51 -7.53 17.82 2.73
CA ALA A 51 -7.13 16.48 2.32
C ALA A 51 -5.85 16.50 1.46
N SER A 52 -5.78 17.42 0.49
CA SER A 52 -4.64 17.54 -0.42
C SER A 52 -3.39 18.10 0.29
N VAL A 53 -3.57 19.05 1.21
CA VAL A 53 -2.48 19.60 2.02
C VAL A 53 -1.93 18.56 3.01
N VAL A 54 -2.77 17.76 3.68
CA VAL A 54 -2.30 16.67 4.55
C VAL A 54 -1.45 15.67 3.76
N ARG A 55 -1.91 15.25 2.57
CA ARG A 55 -1.13 14.38 1.69
C ARG A 55 0.22 14.99 1.32
N ALA A 56 0.27 16.27 0.93
CA ALA A 56 1.52 16.93 0.60
C ALA A 56 2.48 16.99 1.81
N LEU A 57 1.99 17.35 3.00
CA LEU A 57 2.79 17.36 4.24
C LEU A 57 3.36 15.98 4.59
N GLU A 58 2.61 14.89 4.37
CA GLU A 58 3.10 13.52 4.58
C GLU A 58 4.24 13.11 3.63
N HIS A 59 4.37 13.79 2.48
CA HIS A 59 5.41 13.55 1.47
C HIS A 59 6.62 14.50 1.59
N LEU A 60 6.64 15.39 2.57
CA LEU A 60 7.83 16.16 2.91
C LEU A 60 8.85 15.27 3.63
N ASP A 61 10.13 15.53 3.38
CA ASP A 61 11.17 15.12 4.32
C ASP A 61 11.11 15.94 5.62
N ARG A 62 11.91 15.52 6.60
CA ARG A 62 12.00 16.14 7.91
C ARG A 62 12.35 17.60 7.88
N PHE A 63 13.27 18.05 7.02
CA PHE A 63 13.71 19.43 7.02
C PHE A 63 12.74 20.36 6.29
N ALA A 64 12.15 19.89 5.18
CA ALA A 64 11.06 20.59 4.52
C ALA A 64 9.84 20.73 5.45
N LEU A 65 9.52 19.70 6.24
CA LEU A 65 8.49 19.78 7.29
C LEU A 65 8.88 20.77 8.39
N GLN A 66 10.09 20.68 8.96
CA GLN A 66 10.56 21.62 9.99
C GLN A 66 10.54 23.08 9.49
N THR A 67 10.84 23.30 8.21
CA THR A 67 10.75 24.60 7.53
C THR A 67 9.30 25.09 7.43
N ALA A 68 8.35 24.22 7.07
CA ALA A 68 6.93 24.55 7.04
C ALA A 68 6.37 24.83 8.44
N GLU A 69 6.81 24.09 9.46
CA GLU A 69 6.46 24.30 10.87
C GLU A 69 7.01 25.63 11.41
N ALA A 70 8.26 25.97 11.07
CA ALA A 70 8.85 27.27 11.39
C ALA A 70 8.09 28.42 10.69
N LEU A 71 7.74 28.28 9.41
CA LEU A 71 6.88 29.23 8.70
C LEU A 71 5.48 29.37 9.34
N ALA A 72 4.92 28.28 9.88
CA ALA A 72 3.60 28.29 10.53
C ALA A 72 3.57 29.12 11.82
N VAL A 73 4.70 29.23 12.53
CA VAL A 73 4.85 30.05 13.74
C VAL A 73 5.44 31.45 13.48
N ALA A 74 6.05 31.67 12.31
CA ALA A 74 6.54 32.96 11.84
C ALA A 74 5.41 33.97 11.50
N PRO A 75 5.71 35.28 11.38
CA PRO A 75 4.78 36.28 10.83
C PRO A 75 4.23 35.91 9.45
N ASP A 76 3.09 36.49 9.05
CA ASP A 76 2.51 36.30 7.71
C ASP A 76 2.32 37.66 6.98
N PRO A 77 3.09 37.95 5.92
CA PRO A 77 4.14 37.12 5.32
C PRO A 77 5.45 37.11 6.15
N ALA A 78 6.26 36.07 5.96
CA ALA A 78 7.57 35.94 6.60
C ALA A 78 8.72 36.32 5.64
N PRO A 79 9.66 37.20 6.04
CA PRO A 79 10.93 37.36 5.33
C PRO A 79 11.83 36.13 5.52
N TYR A 80 12.61 35.78 4.50
CA TYR A 80 13.58 34.67 4.54
C TYR A 80 14.53 34.73 5.74
N GLY A 81 15.04 35.92 6.07
CA GLY A 81 15.93 36.11 7.22
C GLY A 81 15.28 35.71 8.56
N ILE A 82 13.98 35.98 8.75
CA ILE A 82 13.25 35.57 9.96
C ILE A 82 13.09 34.05 10.00
N LEU A 83 12.78 33.42 8.85
CA LEU A 83 12.70 31.96 8.76
C LEU A 83 14.05 31.29 9.05
N LEU A 84 15.14 31.83 8.51
CA LEU A 84 16.49 31.35 8.77
C LEU A 84 16.81 31.45 10.27
N SER A 85 16.57 32.61 10.91
CA SER A 85 16.76 32.80 12.36
C SER A 85 15.91 31.86 13.21
N LEU A 86 14.69 31.51 12.78
CA LEU A 86 13.85 30.51 13.47
C LEU A 86 14.43 29.08 13.39
N LEU A 87 15.30 28.78 12.42
CA LEU A 87 15.92 27.47 12.24
C LEU A 87 17.34 27.40 12.83
N THR A 88 18.14 28.47 12.71
CA THR A 88 19.51 28.55 13.25
C THR A 88 19.58 29.03 14.70
N GLY A 89 18.66 29.92 15.10
CA GLY A 89 18.81 30.80 16.25
C GLY A 89 19.35 32.17 15.84
N ASP A 90 19.64 33.02 16.82
CA ASP A 90 20.00 34.43 16.61
C ASP A 90 21.51 34.73 16.57
N GLY A 91 22.38 33.72 16.63
CA GLY A 91 23.82 33.89 16.38
C GLY A 91 24.62 34.57 17.50
N LEU A 92 24.08 34.61 18.73
CA LEU A 92 24.65 35.33 19.88
C LEU A 92 25.14 34.41 21.02
N ASP A 93 25.06 33.09 20.85
CA ASP A 93 25.16 32.10 21.93
C ASP A 93 26.06 30.91 21.55
N ASP A 94 27.06 31.17 20.69
CA ASP A 94 27.68 30.11 19.89
C ASP A 94 29.07 29.69 20.36
N GLY A 95 29.27 28.37 20.34
CA GLY A 95 30.55 27.69 20.46
C GLY A 95 30.64 26.64 19.35
N GLU A 96 31.87 26.22 19.03
CA GLU A 96 32.27 25.59 17.76
C GLU A 96 31.30 24.55 17.16
N GLN A 97 30.69 23.66 17.97
CA GLN A 97 29.72 22.65 17.47
C GLN A 97 28.39 23.22 16.93
N ARG A 98 28.03 24.47 17.23
CA ARG A 98 26.77 25.10 16.79
C ARG A 98 26.89 25.74 15.40
N ASP A 99 28.08 26.22 15.05
CA ASP A 99 28.35 26.90 13.77
C ASP A 99 28.17 25.95 12.57
N ASP A 100 28.64 24.70 12.68
CA ASP A 100 28.47 23.67 11.65
C ASP A 100 26.98 23.39 11.35
N MET A 101 26.13 23.35 12.37
CA MET A 101 24.69 23.16 12.21
C MET A 101 24.03 24.39 11.57
N GLY A 102 24.43 25.60 11.97
CA GLY A 102 23.98 26.84 11.34
C GLY A 102 24.32 26.90 9.85
N ALA A 103 25.54 26.48 9.48
CA ALA A 103 25.98 26.36 8.10
C ALA A 103 25.17 25.32 7.31
N ALA A 104 24.93 24.13 7.89
CA ALA A 104 24.13 23.07 7.26
C ALA A 104 22.67 23.51 7.01
N VAL A 105 22.03 24.17 7.99
CA VAL A 105 20.69 24.76 7.84
C VAL A 105 20.68 25.82 6.74
N THR A 106 21.68 26.71 6.72
CA THR A 106 21.79 27.79 5.72
C THR A 106 21.94 27.23 4.30
N ALA A 107 22.71 26.15 4.13
CA ALA A 107 22.89 25.48 2.85
C ALA A 107 21.63 24.72 2.38
N ALA A 108 20.89 24.10 3.30
CA ALA A 108 19.72 23.28 2.97
C ALA A 108 18.42 24.09 2.77
N LEU A 109 18.26 25.24 3.44
CA LEU A 109 17.01 26.01 3.45
C LEU A 109 16.49 26.42 2.05
N PRO A 110 17.33 26.84 1.08
CA PRO A 110 16.88 27.11 -0.29
C PRO A 110 16.21 25.90 -0.94
N GLY A 111 16.75 24.69 -0.75
CA GLY A 111 16.19 23.45 -1.27
C GLY A 111 14.84 23.10 -0.63
N ALA A 112 14.74 23.18 0.69
CA ALA A 112 13.48 22.98 1.42
C ALA A 112 12.38 23.94 0.97
N LEU A 113 12.71 25.23 0.78
CA LEU A 113 11.77 26.21 0.23
C LEU A 113 11.41 25.94 -1.24
N ALA A 114 12.33 25.42 -2.06
CA ALA A 114 12.04 24.98 -3.42
C ALA A 114 10.99 23.87 -3.41
N THR A 115 11.17 22.81 -2.61
CA THR A 115 10.20 21.70 -2.48
C THR A 115 8.83 22.18 -1.97
N LEU A 116 8.80 23.06 -0.97
CA LEU A 116 7.54 23.64 -0.48
C LEU A 116 6.85 24.52 -1.53
N ARG A 117 7.61 25.22 -2.38
CA ARG A 117 7.07 25.96 -3.52
C ARG A 117 6.58 25.02 -4.61
N GLU A 118 7.36 24.01 -5.02
CA GLU A 118 6.99 23.02 -6.03
C GLU A 118 5.65 22.35 -5.70
N GLN A 119 5.47 21.89 -4.46
CA GLN A 119 4.22 21.30 -3.98
C GLN A 119 3.08 22.30 -3.71
N ALA A 120 3.27 23.59 -4.02
CA ALA A 120 2.29 24.66 -3.80
C ALA A 120 1.84 24.80 -2.33
N LEU A 121 2.72 24.47 -1.37
CA LEU A 121 2.52 24.70 0.06
C LEU A 121 3.00 26.10 0.48
N VAL A 122 4.01 26.65 -0.20
CA VAL A 122 4.52 28.01 -0.02
C VAL A 122 4.46 28.79 -1.33
N TRP A 123 4.15 30.08 -1.24
CA TRP A 123 4.15 31.03 -2.36
C TRP A 123 4.65 32.42 -1.91
N GLY A 124 4.90 33.30 -2.87
CA GLY A 124 5.52 34.61 -2.65
C GLY A 124 7.04 34.59 -2.80
N GLU A 125 7.61 35.79 -2.93
CA GLU A 125 9.05 36.06 -2.99
C GLU A 125 9.73 35.88 -1.63
N ASP A 126 11.06 35.85 -1.58
CA ASP A 126 11.81 35.55 -0.33
C ASP A 126 11.61 36.60 0.77
N GLU A 127 11.32 37.86 0.43
CA GLU A 127 10.93 38.90 1.39
C GLU A 127 9.50 38.73 1.92
N ARG A 128 8.68 37.88 1.29
CA ARG A 128 7.25 37.74 1.57
C ARG A 128 6.78 36.29 1.42
N LEU A 129 7.46 35.35 2.06
CA LEU A 129 7.08 33.93 2.09
C LEU A 129 5.71 33.77 2.76
N ARG A 130 4.82 33.01 2.11
CA ARG A 130 3.47 32.71 2.61
C ARG A 130 3.21 31.22 2.56
N LEU A 131 3.05 30.62 3.72
CA LEU A 131 2.51 29.28 3.87
C LEU A 131 1.02 29.30 3.52
N VAL A 132 0.53 28.31 2.76
CA VAL A 132 -0.90 28.20 2.45
C VAL A 132 -1.70 28.08 3.75
N ARG A 133 -2.80 28.84 3.85
CA ARG A 133 -3.62 28.97 5.06
C ARG A 133 -3.91 27.64 5.75
N THR A 134 -4.35 26.64 5.00
CA THR A 134 -4.69 25.31 5.51
C THR A 134 -3.48 24.57 6.09
N ALA A 135 -2.28 24.75 5.53
CA ALA A 135 -1.05 24.21 6.10
C ALA A 135 -0.65 24.95 7.39
N ARG A 136 -0.82 26.28 7.42
CA ARG A 136 -0.65 27.07 8.67
C ARG A 136 -1.62 26.59 9.75
N GLU A 137 -2.91 26.40 9.43
CA GLU A 137 -3.93 25.89 10.35
C GLU A 137 -3.69 24.44 10.84
N LEU A 138 -2.89 23.64 10.11
CA LEU A 138 -2.51 22.28 10.49
C LEU A 138 -1.25 22.21 11.37
N LEU A 139 -0.30 23.13 11.18
CA LEU A 139 1.03 23.10 11.83
C LEU A 139 1.17 24.11 12.98
N ALA A 140 0.39 25.21 12.96
CA ALA A 140 0.39 26.21 14.02
C ALA A 140 -0.23 25.66 15.32
N PRO A 141 0.23 26.12 16.49
CA PRO A 141 -0.27 25.64 17.77
C PRO A 141 -1.75 25.99 17.99
N SER A 142 -2.49 25.03 18.54
CA SER A 142 -3.84 25.27 19.06
C SER A 142 -4.00 24.63 20.45
N PRO A 143 -4.99 25.06 21.26
CA PRO A 143 -5.26 24.43 22.55
C PRO A 143 -5.67 22.94 22.47
N GLN A 144 -6.10 22.48 21.29
CA GLN A 144 -6.52 21.09 21.04
C GLN A 144 -5.41 20.24 20.42
N HIS A 145 -4.45 20.88 19.75
CA HIS A 145 -3.30 20.24 19.09
C HIS A 145 -2.05 21.04 19.41
N PRO A 146 -1.20 20.60 20.36
CA PRO A 146 0.09 21.25 20.60
C PRO A 146 0.94 21.19 19.32
N SER A 147 1.58 22.29 18.95
CA SER A 147 2.39 22.35 17.72
C SER A 147 3.53 21.33 17.77
N PRO A 148 3.95 20.74 16.62
CA PRO A 148 5.17 19.94 16.54
C PRO A 148 6.42 20.65 17.06
N THR A 149 6.45 21.99 17.00
CA THR A 149 7.52 22.83 17.57
C THR A 149 7.50 22.92 19.11
N GLY A 150 6.41 22.51 19.77
CA GLY A 150 6.14 22.78 21.18
C GLY A 150 5.90 24.25 21.54
N LEU A 151 5.82 25.17 20.56
CA LEU A 151 5.53 26.58 20.82
C LEU A 151 4.06 26.80 21.17
N GLY A 152 3.81 27.81 22.00
CA GLY A 152 2.46 28.28 22.33
C GLY A 152 1.85 29.26 21.31
N PRO A 153 0.62 29.72 21.58
CA PRO A 153 0.06 30.92 20.96
C PRO A 153 0.96 32.14 21.22
N THR A 154 0.87 33.14 20.34
CA THR A 154 1.46 34.47 20.56
C THR A 154 0.88 35.15 21.81
N VAL A 155 1.55 36.18 22.33
CA VAL A 155 0.99 37.04 23.39
C VAL A 155 -0.37 37.60 22.97
N ALA A 156 -0.54 38.02 21.72
CA ALA A 156 -1.80 38.54 21.19
C ALA A 156 -2.94 37.50 21.21
N GLU A 157 -2.67 36.27 20.78
CA GLU A 157 -3.64 35.16 20.83
C GLU A 157 -3.96 34.75 22.28
N ALA A 158 -2.94 34.71 23.15
CA ALA A 158 -3.09 34.30 24.56
C ALA A 158 -3.72 35.37 25.47
N THR A 159 -3.76 36.63 25.03
CA THR A 159 -4.44 37.74 25.72
C THR A 159 -5.79 38.11 25.11
N ALA A 160 -6.22 37.40 24.05
CA ALA A 160 -7.52 37.61 23.43
C ALA A 160 -8.66 37.43 24.45
N GLY A 161 -9.46 38.49 24.67
CA GLY A 161 -10.52 38.51 25.69
C GLY A 161 -10.07 38.79 27.12
N MET A 162 -8.78 39.06 27.37
CA MET A 162 -8.29 39.54 28.68
C MET A 162 -8.82 40.96 28.97
N SER A 163 -9.14 41.25 30.23
CA SER A 163 -9.59 42.60 30.60
C SER A 163 -8.44 43.63 30.49
N PRO A 164 -8.72 44.86 30.03
CA PRO A 164 -7.69 45.91 29.93
C PRO A 164 -6.99 46.19 31.26
N GLY A 165 -7.72 46.11 32.37
CA GLY A 165 -7.17 46.26 33.72
C GLY A 165 -6.13 45.19 34.08
N ARG A 166 -6.37 43.91 33.73
CA ARG A 166 -5.38 42.85 33.98
C ARG A 166 -4.13 43.02 33.11
N LEU A 167 -4.28 43.52 31.87
CA LEU A 167 -3.13 43.89 31.05
C LEU A 167 -2.30 45.02 31.70
N GLN A 168 -2.94 46.02 32.33
CA GLN A 168 -2.20 47.08 33.06
C GLN A 168 -1.44 46.54 34.27
N GLU A 169 -2.03 45.62 35.04
CA GLU A 169 -1.35 44.96 36.16
C GLU A 169 -0.08 44.23 35.67
N ILE A 170 -0.17 43.52 34.54
CA ILE A 170 0.95 42.80 33.94
C ILE A 170 2.04 43.77 33.46
N LEU A 171 1.67 44.81 32.69
CA LEU A 171 2.62 45.83 32.22
C LEU A 171 3.37 46.48 33.40
N THR A 172 2.63 46.95 34.39
CA THR A 172 3.20 47.64 35.57
C THR A 172 4.15 46.72 36.34
N THR A 173 3.78 45.45 36.51
CA THR A 173 4.60 44.46 37.23
C THR A 173 5.83 44.00 36.43
N ALA A 174 5.75 44.05 35.10
CA ALA A 174 6.86 43.81 34.18
C ALA A 174 7.75 45.05 33.94
N GLY A 175 7.50 46.18 34.63
CA GLY A 175 8.30 47.41 34.49
C GLY A 175 8.01 48.21 33.22
N LEU A 176 6.87 47.98 32.56
CA LEU A 176 6.45 48.68 31.35
C LEU A 176 5.52 49.86 31.68
N HIS A 177 5.50 50.87 30.80
CA HIS A 177 4.55 51.98 30.91
C HIS A 177 3.11 51.51 30.69
N ALA A 178 2.21 51.91 31.58
CA ALA A 178 0.78 51.68 31.43
C ALA A 178 0.19 52.44 30.23
N THR A 179 -0.76 51.83 29.53
CA THR A 179 -1.47 52.39 28.38
C THR A 179 -2.92 51.92 28.35
N HIS A 180 -3.87 52.84 28.15
CA HIS A 180 -5.30 52.51 28.15
C HIS A 180 -5.77 51.75 26.90
N ASP A 181 -4.93 51.64 25.86
CA ASP A 181 -5.21 50.85 24.66
C ASP A 181 -4.70 49.39 24.80
N PRO A 182 -5.59 48.38 24.74
CA PRO A 182 -5.19 46.97 24.79
C PRO A 182 -4.24 46.55 23.66
N VAL A 183 -4.34 47.15 22.46
CA VAL A 183 -3.48 46.77 21.33
C VAL A 183 -2.04 47.22 21.59
N SER A 184 -1.85 48.47 22.02
CA SER A 184 -0.57 49.00 22.48
C SER A 184 -0.01 48.24 23.69
N ALA A 185 -0.88 47.80 24.62
CA ALA A 185 -0.45 47.00 25.77
C ALA A 185 0.11 45.64 25.36
N VAL A 186 -0.58 44.92 24.47
CA VAL A 186 -0.11 43.66 23.90
C VAL A 186 1.19 43.85 23.12
N ALA A 187 1.27 44.89 22.28
CA ALA A 187 2.47 45.21 21.51
C ALA A 187 3.68 45.53 22.42
N ALA A 188 3.50 46.26 23.52
CA ALA A 188 4.55 46.54 24.49
C ALA A 188 5.06 45.26 25.20
N LEU A 189 4.17 44.30 25.49
CA LEU A 189 4.53 43.03 26.11
C LEU A 189 5.24 42.09 25.13
N SER A 190 4.76 41.96 23.88
CA SER A 190 5.48 41.24 22.82
C SER A 190 6.86 41.86 22.56
N ALA A 191 6.97 43.20 22.54
CA ALA A 191 8.24 43.91 22.37
C ALA A 191 9.22 43.70 23.54
N LEU A 192 8.72 43.56 24.78
CA LEU A 192 9.56 43.17 25.91
C LEU A 192 10.15 41.77 25.72
N PHE A 193 9.33 40.80 25.31
CA PHE A 193 9.78 39.41 25.17
C PHE A 193 10.68 39.18 23.96
N THR A 194 10.58 40.00 22.90
CA THR A 194 11.49 39.95 21.75
C THR A 194 12.77 40.77 21.92
N ASP A 195 12.83 41.72 22.87
CA ASP A 195 14.05 42.46 23.21
C ASP A 195 14.98 41.59 24.07
N ARG A 196 16.18 41.30 23.53
CA ARG A 196 17.17 40.45 24.20
C ARG A 196 17.62 40.98 25.55
N THR A 197 17.95 42.26 25.63
CA THR A 197 18.52 42.87 26.83
C THR A 197 17.47 42.98 27.91
N ARG A 198 16.29 43.52 27.57
CA ARG A 198 15.23 43.81 28.55
C ARG A 198 14.55 42.56 29.08
N MET A 199 14.47 41.50 28.28
CA MET A 199 13.99 40.19 28.74
C MET A 199 15.02 39.48 29.63
N ALA A 200 16.33 39.61 29.34
CA ALA A 200 17.38 39.10 30.23
C ALA A 200 17.34 39.81 31.59
N GLU A 201 17.27 41.15 31.61
CA GLU A 201 17.09 41.96 32.82
C GLU A 201 15.85 41.54 33.64
N LEU A 202 14.75 41.16 32.98
CA LEU A 202 13.56 40.63 33.65
C LEU A 202 13.81 39.25 34.27
N LEU A 203 14.47 38.35 33.53
CA LEU A 203 14.76 36.98 33.94
C LEU A 203 15.80 36.92 35.08
N ASP A 204 16.74 37.86 35.14
CA ASP A 204 17.69 38.01 36.25
C ASP A 204 16.99 38.32 37.59
N THR A 205 15.75 38.83 37.56
CA THR A 205 14.91 39.03 38.76
C THR A 205 14.04 37.82 39.12
N ALA A 206 14.14 36.70 38.38
CA ALA A 206 13.31 35.52 38.58
C ALA A 206 13.78 34.62 39.73
N PRO A 207 12.88 34.10 40.58
CA PRO A 207 13.19 33.00 41.47
C PRO A 207 13.65 31.75 40.69
N VAL A 208 14.60 30.98 41.24
CA VAL A 208 15.13 29.76 40.60
C VAL A 208 14.02 28.75 40.29
N GLU A 209 13.02 28.65 41.17
CA GLU A 209 11.86 27.76 40.97
C GLU A 209 10.94 28.24 39.84
N ALA A 210 10.96 29.54 39.49
CA ALA A 210 10.22 30.07 38.35
C ALA A 210 10.93 29.74 37.03
N LEU A 211 12.27 29.83 37.00
CA LEU A 211 13.08 29.36 35.87
C LEU A 211 12.87 27.85 35.65
N SER A 212 12.86 27.04 36.70
CA SER A 212 12.57 25.60 36.62
C SER A 212 11.14 25.26 36.17
N VAL A 213 10.17 26.18 36.29
CA VAL A 213 8.85 26.04 35.65
C VAL A 213 8.96 26.32 34.16
N LEU A 214 9.70 27.36 33.75
CA LEU A 214 9.93 27.69 32.35
C LEU A 214 10.68 26.56 31.62
N ASP A 215 11.79 26.05 32.15
CA ASP A 215 12.61 24.99 31.52
C ASP A 215 11.79 23.77 31.08
N ARG A 216 10.78 23.39 31.90
CA ARG A 216 9.89 22.26 31.61
C ARG A 216 8.89 22.56 30.48
N LEU A 217 8.48 23.82 30.32
CA LEU A 217 7.54 24.27 29.29
C LEU A 217 8.25 24.70 28.00
N VAL A 218 9.52 25.11 28.06
CA VAL A 218 10.27 25.66 26.92
C VAL A 218 10.34 24.68 25.76
N TRP A 219 10.62 23.39 25.99
CA TRP A 219 10.62 22.35 24.95
C TRP A 219 9.57 21.25 25.17
N GLY A 220 8.78 21.34 26.24
CA GLY A 220 7.65 20.45 26.50
C GLY A 220 6.35 20.95 25.87
N PRO A 221 5.18 20.44 26.31
CA PRO A 221 3.91 21.08 26.03
C PRO A 221 3.94 22.52 26.60
N PRO A 222 3.52 23.55 25.83
CA PRO A 222 3.59 24.94 26.30
C PRO A 222 2.52 25.27 27.36
N TYR A 223 1.60 24.32 27.63
CA TYR A 223 0.49 24.46 28.57
C TYR A 223 0.80 23.77 29.90
N GLY A 224 0.38 24.39 31.01
CA GLY A 224 0.47 23.81 32.35
C GLY A 224 -0.84 23.95 33.13
N GLU A 225 -1.19 22.94 33.94
CA GLU A 225 -2.30 23.03 34.89
C GLU A 225 -1.93 23.88 36.11
N VAL A 226 -2.87 24.70 36.57
CA VAL A 226 -2.67 25.66 37.66
C VAL A 226 -3.89 25.69 38.58
N THR A 227 -3.64 25.66 39.89
CA THR A 227 -4.66 25.81 40.93
C THR A 227 -5.18 27.25 41.03
N PRO A 228 -6.42 27.47 41.53
CA PRO A 228 -6.98 28.82 41.70
C PRO A 228 -6.07 29.75 42.52
N ASN A 229 -5.41 29.20 43.54
CA ASN A 229 -4.26 29.82 44.22
C ASN A 229 -2.97 29.19 43.65
N PRO A 230 -2.28 29.84 42.69
CA PRO A 230 -1.00 29.36 42.17
C PRO A 230 0.10 29.42 43.25
N THR A 231 1.10 28.54 43.13
CA THR A 231 2.33 28.63 43.95
C THR A 231 3.09 29.93 43.66
N PRO A 232 3.93 30.43 44.59
CA PRO A 232 4.65 31.70 44.39
C PRO A 232 5.44 31.79 43.08
N PRO A 233 6.14 30.75 42.59
CA PRO A 233 6.84 30.80 41.29
C PRO A 233 5.88 30.97 40.10
N VAL A 234 4.78 30.21 40.08
CA VAL A 234 3.76 30.32 39.02
C VAL A 234 3.05 31.66 39.07
N LYS A 235 2.81 32.20 40.27
CA LYS A 235 2.26 33.55 40.45
C LYS A 235 3.21 34.62 39.88
N TRP A 236 4.51 34.54 40.21
CA TRP A 236 5.52 35.49 39.73
C TRP A 236 5.55 35.57 38.19
N LEU A 237 5.50 34.41 37.52
CA LEU A 237 5.42 34.31 36.05
C LEU A 237 4.13 34.89 35.48
N ARG A 238 2.98 34.61 36.12
CA ARG A 238 1.66 35.12 35.69
C ARG A 238 1.48 36.63 35.87
N ASP A 239 2.11 37.20 36.88
CA ASP A 239 2.04 38.63 37.13
C ASP A 239 2.98 39.42 36.20
N ARG A 240 3.95 38.78 35.55
CA ARG A 240 4.85 39.37 34.52
C ARG A 240 4.51 38.98 33.08
N GLY A 241 3.42 38.24 32.87
CA GLY A 241 2.99 37.79 31.53
C GLY A 241 3.81 36.67 30.91
N LEU A 242 4.81 36.14 31.62
CA LEU A 242 5.62 34.99 31.19
C LEU A 242 4.83 33.67 31.19
N LEU A 243 3.71 33.62 31.92
CA LEU A 243 2.66 32.62 31.77
C LEU A 243 1.30 33.30 31.69
N LEU A 244 0.56 33.08 30.59
CA LEU A 244 -0.74 33.71 30.35
C LEU A 244 -1.89 32.72 30.62
N PRO A 245 -3.00 33.14 31.24
CA PRO A 245 -4.13 32.26 31.52
C PRO A 245 -4.93 31.96 30.25
N VAL A 246 -5.14 30.68 29.95
CA VAL A 246 -6.00 30.20 28.85
C VAL A 246 -7.36 29.72 29.37
N SER A 247 -7.38 29.20 30.60
CA SER A 247 -8.60 28.83 31.32
C SER A 247 -8.47 29.16 32.80
N THR A 248 -9.51 28.90 33.60
CA THR A 248 -9.45 29.02 35.06
C THR A 248 -8.49 28.02 35.72
N ARG A 249 -8.02 27.00 35.00
CA ARG A 249 -7.10 25.96 35.47
C ARG A 249 -5.88 25.75 34.58
N THR A 250 -5.69 26.54 33.53
CA THR A 250 -4.64 26.31 32.53
C THR A 250 -3.92 27.61 32.20
N VAL A 251 -2.60 27.58 32.23
CA VAL A 251 -1.74 28.65 31.71
C VAL A 251 -0.96 28.18 30.50
N VAL A 252 -0.43 29.11 29.72
CA VAL A 252 0.44 28.84 28.58
C VAL A 252 1.66 29.75 28.59
N LEU A 253 2.80 29.22 28.15
CA LEU A 253 3.99 29.99 27.82
C LEU A 253 3.80 30.64 26.43
N PRO A 254 3.69 31.98 26.31
CA PRO A 254 3.51 32.62 25.01
C PRO A 254 4.73 32.45 24.10
N ARG A 255 4.48 32.42 22.78
CA ARG A 255 5.47 32.14 21.73
C ARG A 255 6.70 33.02 21.81
N GLU A 256 6.53 34.33 22.02
CA GLU A 256 7.63 35.30 22.06
C GLU A 256 8.59 35.01 23.24
N ALA A 257 8.04 34.74 24.43
CA ALA A 257 8.84 34.35 25.59
C ALA A 257 9.51 32.98 25.39
N ALA A 258 8.80 32.01 24.80
CA ALA A 258 9.37 30.70 24.46
C ALA A 258 10.53 30.84 23.47
N LEU A 259 10.37 31.61 22.38
CA LEU A 259 11.42 31.82 21.37
C LEU A 259 12.64 32.50 21.98
N HIS A 260 12.48 33.50 22.86
CA HIS A 260 13.61 34.08 23.58
C HIS A 260 14.39 33.02 24.36
N LEU A 261 13.70 32.21 25.17
CA LEU A 261 14.30 31.14 25.99
C LEU A 261 14.93 30.00 25.16
N ARG A 262 14.50 29.82 23.90
CA ARG A 262 15.07 28.85 22.94
C ARG A 262 16.25 29.41 22.13
N ALA A 263 16.61 30.67 22.37
CA ALA A 263 17.48 31.50 21.57
C ALA A 263 17.07 31.64 20.09
N GLY A 264 15.86 32.13 19.87
CA GLY A 264 15.27 32.35 18.55
C GLY A 264 14.73 31.09 17.85
N ARG A 265 15.11 29.89 18.30
CA ARG A 265 14.82 28.64 17.58
C ARG A 265 13.38 28.13 17.74
N ALA A 266 12.75 27.78 16.62
CA ALA A 266 11.49 27.03 16.58
C ALA A 266 11.69 25.54 16.92
N HIS A 267 12.81 24.95 16.53
CA HIS A 267 13.13 23.53 16.72
C HIS A 267 14.33 23.31 17.64
N ARG A 268 14.27 22.26 18.48
CA ARG A 268 15.37 21.92 19.41
C ARG A 268 16.59 21.35 18.68
N VAL A 269 16.32 20.55 17.66
CA VAL A 269 17.30 19.91 16.79
C VAL A 269 16.77 20.00 15.37
N PRO A 270 17.24 20.96 14.55
CA PRO A 270 17.07 20.94 13.12
C PRO A 270 17.76 19.69 12.53
N GLU A 271 17.16 19.05 11.53
CA GLU A 271 17.72 17.89 10.83
C GLU A 271 17.94 18.21 9.33
N PRO A 272 18.81 19.19 8.98
CA PRO A 272 18.88 19.78 7.63
C PRO A 272 19.38 18.85 6.52
N VAL A 273 20.04 17.74 6.89
CA VAL A 273 20.63 16.80 5.95
C VAL A 273 20.09 15.38 6.21
N PRO A 274 19.89 14.56 5.16
CA PRO A 274 19.46 13.19 5.34
C PRO A 274 20.50 12.39 6.14
N PRO A 275 20.09 11.58 7.13
CA PRO A 275 20.97 10.63 7.79
C PRO A 275 21.68 9.73 6.78
N VAL A 276 22.99 9.59 6.92
CA VAL A 276 23.79 8.65 6.13
C VAL A 276 23.47 7.23 6.60
N VAL A 277 23.13 6.35 5.66
CA VAL A 277 23.06 4.91 5.92
C VAL A 277 24.49 4.38 5.92
N VAL A 278 24.94 3.82 7.04
CA VAL A 278 26.32 3.33 7.19
C VAL A 278 26.38 1.82 6.99
N ALA A 279 27.54 1.32 6.60
CA ALA A 279 27.80 -0.12 6.55
C ALA A 279 27.87 -0.70 7.97
N ALA A 280 27.09 -1.74 8.26
CA ALA A 280 27.29 -2.61 9.41
C ALA A 280 28.33 -3.71 9.12
N ALA A 281 28.41 -4.16 7.86
CA ALA A 281 29.42 -5.10 7.40
C ALA A 281 29.67 -4.97 5.89
N GLU A 282 30.90 -5.23 5.47
CA GLU A 282 31.28 -5.41 4.07
C GLU A 282 31.60 -6.89 3.82
N ARG A 283 31.18 -7.40 2.66
CA ARG A 283 31.31 -8.80 2.24
C ARG A 283 31.84 -8.87 0.81
N ASP A 284 32.47 -9.98 0.46
CA ASP A 284 32.70 -10.35 -0.95
C ASP A 284 31.34 -10.44 -1.68
N PRO A 285 31.10 -9.67 -2.76
CA PRO A 285 29.86 -9.73 -3.54
C PRO A 285 29.55 -11.15 -4.03
N GLN A 286 30.55 -11.93 -4.45
CA GLN A 286 30.32 -13.30 -4.92
C GLN A 286 29.89 -14.25 -3.79
N ALA A 287 30.23 -13.95 -2.54
CA ALA A 287 29.75 -14.68 -1.36
C ALA A 287 28.34 -14.24 -0.91
N VAL A 288 27.95 -13.00 -1.22
CA VAL A 288 26.58 -12.50 -1.06
C VAL A 288 25.65 -13.16 -2.08
N ASP A 289 26.02 -13.11 -3.36
CA ASP A 289 25.22 -13.65 -4.46
C ASP A 289 24.97 -15.16 -4.30
N ARG A 290 26.00 -15.94 -3.94
CA ARG A 290 25.84 -17.38 -3.64
C ARG A 290 24.97 -17.65 -2.40
N ALA A 291 25.03 -16.79 -1.38
CA ALA A 291 24.18 -16.96 -0.20
C ALA A 291 22.71 -16.64 -0.53
N ALA A 292 22.47 -15.58 -1.30
CA ALA A 292 21.15 -15.19 -1.79
C ALA A 292 20.56 -16.25 -2.74
N ALA A 293 21.36 -16.82 -3.65
CA ALA A 293 20.93 -17.94 -4.51
C ALA A 293 20.57 -19.19 -3.71
N GLY A 294 21.29 -19.47 -2.61
CA GLY A 294 20.93 -20.53 -1.66
C GLY A 294 19.56 -20.31 -1.01
N GLN A 295 19.29 -19.08 -0.54
CA GLN A 295 17.98 -18.72 0.01
C GLN A 295 16.87 -18.77 -1.04
N ALA A 296 17.13 -18.30 -2.27
CA ALA A 296 16.20 -18.42 -3.40
C ALA A 296 15.85 -19.90 -3.67
N PHE A 297 16.82 -20.81 -3.67
CA PHE A 297 16.58 -22.24 -3.83
C PHE A 297 15.73 -22.84 -2.68
N THR A 298 15.99 -22.43 -1.43
CA THR A 298 15.17 -22.82 -0.28
C THR A 298 13.74 -22.28 -0.40
N ALA A 299 13.56 -21.02 -0.80
CA ALA A 299 12.24 -20.40 -1.03
C ALA A 299 11.39 -21.19 -2.04
N LEU A 300 11.98 -21.54 -3.19
CA LEU A 300 11.33 -22.37 -4.21
C LEU A 300 10.88 -23.73 -3.65
N SER A 301 11.77 -24.39 -2.92
CA SER A 301 11.51 -25.69 -2.31
C SER A 301 10.37 -25.61 -1.27
N THR A 302 10.33 -24.56 -0.45
CA THR A 302 9.28 -24.36 0.57
C THR A 302 7.91 -24.07 -0.05
N VAL A 303 7.85 -23.25 -1.12
CA VAL A 303 6.59 -22.98 -1.83
C VAL A 303 6.10 -24.23 -2.55
N GLU A 304 6.98 -24.99 -3.20
CA GLU A 304 6.63 -26.27 -3.83
C GLU A 304 6.08 -27.30 -2.82
N GLU A 305 6.66 -27.38 -1.62
CA GLU A 305 6.15 -28.25 -0.56
C GLU A 305 4.80 -27.79 0.00
N LEU A 306 4.57 -26.48 0.16
CA LEU A 306 3.27 -25.92 0.54
C LEU A 306 2.17 -26.28 -0.48
N LEU A 307 2.45 -26.15 -1.77
CA LEU A 307 1.53 -26.53 -2.84
C LEU A 307 1.21 -28.03 -2.80
N LYS A 308 2.23 -28.88 -2.63
CA LYS A 308 2.08 -30.34 -2.47
C LYS A 308 1.24 -30.70 -1.23
N LEU A 309 1.42 -30.00 -0.11
CA LEU A 309 0.66 -30.22 1.12
C LEU A 309 -0.84 -29.92 0.95
N TRP A 310 -1.22 -28.88 0.21
CA TRP A 310 -2.62 -28.46 0.06
C TRP A 310 -3.34 -29.10 -1.16
N ASN A 311 -2.60 -29.78 -2.04
CA ASN A 311 -3.10 -30.56 -3.19
C ASN A 311 -4.22 -31.58 -2.83
N GLY A 312 -4.10 -32.20 -1.64
CA GLY A 312 -5.07 -33.19 -1.13
C GLY A 312 -6.36 -32.62 -0.53
N GLY A 313 -6.57 -31.30 -0.64
CA GLY A 313 -7.66 -30.58 0.04
C GLY A 313 -7.12 -29.77 1.22
N GLY A 314 -6.81 -28.50 0.95
CA GLY A 314 -6.24 -27.59 1.93
C GLY A 314 -7.23 -27.10 3.01
N PRO A 315 -6.79 -26.13 3.82
CA PRO A 315 -7.53 -25.66 4.99
C PRO A 315 -8.82 -24.92 4.61
N ALA A 316 -9.87 -25.15 5.41
CA ALA A 316 -11.14 -24.43 5.29
C ALA A 316 -11.01 -22.98 5.77
N ILE A 317 -11.80 -22.09 5.16
CA ILE A 317 -11.77 -20.65 5.44
C ILE A 317 -12.58 -20.33 6.70
N LEU A 318 -12.08 -19.41 7.53
CA LEU A 318 -12.85 -18.89 8.66
C LEU A 318 -14.04 -18.03 8.19
N ARG A 319 -15.12 -17.99 8.99
CA ARG A 319 -16.26 -17.07 8.75
C ARG A 319 -15.87 -15.58 8.69
N ALA A 320 -14.71 -15.21 9.21
CA ALA A 320 -14.16 -13.86 9.18
C ALA A 320 -13.13 -13.64 8.05
N GLY A 321 -12.93 -14.63 7.18
CA GLY A 321 -11.83 -14.71 6.21
C GLY A 321 -10.55 -15.27 6.83
N GLY A 322 -9.69 -15.84 5.97
CA GLY A 322 -8.38 -16.35 6.35
C GLY A 322 -8.37 -17.71 7.06
N LEU A 323 -7.19 -18.06 7.56
CA LEU A 323 -6.84 -19.32 8.19
C LEU A 323 -7.01 -19.28 9.71
N SER A 324 -7.37 -20.42 10.31
CA SER A 324 -7.28 -20.57 11.77
C SER A 324 -5.83 -20.74 12.23
N VAL A 325 -5.53 -20.28 13.45
CA VAL A 325 -4.21 -20.48 14.11
C VAL A 325 -3.79 -21.96 14.13
N ARG A 326 -4.74 -22.88 14.30
CA ARG A 326 -4.48 -24.33 14.26
C ARG A 326 -3.99 -24.80 12.88
N GLU A 327 -4.59 -24.28 11.81
CA GLU A 327 -4.21 -24.64 10.44
C GLU A 327 -2.88 -23.99 10.02
N LEU A 328 -2.61 -22.76 10.45
CA LEU A 328 -1.31 -22.12 10.28
C LEU A 328 -0.21 -22.92 11.01
N LYS A 329 -0.44 -23.29 12.27
CA LYS A 329 0.50 -24.12 13.05
C LYS A 329 0.74 -25.49 12.42
N ARG A 330 -0.31 -26.14 11.91
CA ARG A 330 -0.19 -27.41 11.17
C ARG A 330 0.67 -27.26 9.91
N THR A 331 0.47 -26.17 9.16
CA THR A 331 1.28 -25.84 7.98
C THR A 331 2.73 -25.56 8.35
N ALA A 332 2.97 -24.79 9.41
CA ALA A 332 4.31 -24.49 9.92
C ALA A 332 5.07 -25.75 10.35
N THR A 333 4.41 -26.67 11.06
CA THR A 333 5.00 -27.96 11.46
C THR A 333 5.30 -28.86 10.24
N ALA A 334 4.44 -28.85 9.21
CA ALA A 334 4.66 -29.64 8.00
C ALA A 334 5.81 -29.10 7.13
N LEU A 335 6.03 -27.79 7.14
CA LEU A 335 7.12 -27.11 6.41
C LEU A 335 8.43 -27.00 7.22
N ASP A 336 8.47 -27.50 8.46
CA ASP A 336 9.59 -27.36 9.40
C ASP A 336 10.06 -25.90 9.63
N VAL A 337 9.09 -24.97 9.76
CA VAL A 337 9.34 -23.54 10.00
C VAL A 337 8.50 -22.98 11.14
N THR A 338 8.79 -21.75 11.57
CA THR A 338 8.00 -21.03 12.58
C THR A 338 6.67 -20.52 12.00
N GLU A 339 5.66 -20.30 12.86
CA GLU A 339 4.34 -19.80 12.43
C GLU A 339 4.41 -18.48 11.62
N PRO A 340 5.26 -17.49 11.96
CA PRO A 340 5.44 -16.28 11.12
C PRO A 340 6.07 -16.55 9.75
N ILE A 341 7.02 -17.49 9.64
CA ILE A 341 7.65 -17.86 8.37
C ILE A 341 6.64 -18.63 7.49
N ALA A 342 5.84 -19.53 8.07
CA ALA A 342 4.75 -20.18 7.38
C ALA A 342 3.70 -19.17 6.87
N ALA A 343 3.38 -18.14 7.67
CA ALA A 343 2.48 -17.07 7.26
C ALA A 343 3.03 -16.28 6.05
N PHE A 344 4.34 -15.98 6.04
CA PHE A 344 5.00 -15.34 4.90
C PHE A 344 4.88 -16.18 3.62
N TRP A 345 5.22 -17.48 3.65
CA TRP A 345 5.14 -18.33 2.45
C TRP A 345 3.72 -18.53 1.94
N VAL A 346 2.74 -18.66 2.85
CA VAL A 346 1.32 -18.76 2.51
C VAL A 346 0.80 -17.48 1.85
N GLU A 347 1.12 -16.31 2.41
CA GLU A 347 0.75 -15.02 1.84
C GLU A 347 1.43 -14.75 0.50
N LEU A 348 2.71 -15.12 0.36
CA LEU A 348 3.45 -14.97 -0.90
C LEU A 348 2.89 -15.88 -2.00
N ALA A 349 2.59 -17.14 -1.71
CA ALA A 349 1.98 -18.06 -2.67
C ALA A 349 0.55 -17.62 -3.07
N TYR A 350 -0.18 -16.97 -2.17
CA TYR A 350 -1.48 -16.34 -2.49
C TYR A 350 -1.31 -15.06 -3.34
N ALA A 351 -0.35 -14.19 -3.00
CA ALA A 351 -0.04 -12.97 -3.76
C ALA A 351 0.47 -13.27 -5.18
N ALA A 352 1.23 -14.36 -5.35
CA ALA A 352 1.66 -14.90 -6.64
C ALA A 352 0.55 -15.69 -7.38
N GLY A 353 -0.65 -15.80 -6.83
CA GLY A 353 -1.78 -16.52 -7.44
C GLY A 353 -1.62 -18.04 -7.54
N LEU A 354 -0.64 -18.63 -6.85
CA LEU A 354 -0.41 -20.09 -6.80
C LEU A 354 -1.42 -20.78 -5.86
N LEU A 355 -1.97 -20.03 -4.90
CA LEU A 355 -3.05 -20.44 -4.00
C LEU A 355 -4.25 -19.51 -4.15
N ALA A 356 -5.46 -20.06 -4.10
CA ALA A 356 -6.70 -19.28 -4.04
C ALA A 356 -7.81 -20.03 -3.29
N THR A 357 -9.00 -19.44 -3.20
CA THR A 357 -10.20 -20.11 -2.69
C THR A 357 -10.86 -20.93 -3.81
N ASP A 358 -11.29 -22.15 -3.50
CA ASP A 358 -12.00 -23.00 -4.47
C ASP A 358 -13.36 -22.41 -4.86
N GLY A 359 -14.02 -21.69 -3.94
CA GLY A 359 -15.34 -21.06 -4.18
C GLY A 359 -16.50 -22.04 -4.05
N GLU A 360 -16.25 -23.20 -3.43
CA GLU A 360 -17.25 -24.21 -3.11
C GLU A 360 -18.07 -23.83 -1.87
N SER A 361 -19.18 -24.53 -1.63
CA SER A 361 -20.06 -24.25 -0.46
C SER A 361 -19.38 -24.42 0.92
N ASP A 362 -18.29 -25.17 1.00
CA ASP A 362 -17.38 -25.28 2.15
C ASP A 362 -15.99 -24.77 1.71
N GLU A 363 -15.89 -23.45 1.46
CA GLU A 363 -14.72 -22.84 0.84
C GLU A 363 -13.41 -23.25 1.52
N ARG A 364 -12.42 -23.62 0.70
CA ARG A 364 -11.07 -24.01 1.11
C ARG A 364 -10.02 -23.32 0.27
N TYR A 365 -8.85 -23.14 0.86
CA TYR A 365 -7.66 -22.78 0.09
C TYR A 365 -7.09 -24.02 -0.60
N ALA A 366 -6.77 -23.91 -1.88
CA ALA A 366 -6.17 -24.96 -2.68
C ALA A 366 -5.22 -24.38 -3.75
N PRO A 367 -4.33 -25.21 -4.34
CA PRO A 367 -3.53 -24.82 -5.49
C PRO A 367 -4.41 -24.43 -6.70
N THR A 368 -3.96 -23.39 -7.42
CA THR A 368 -4.58 -22.91 -8.66
C THR A 368 -3.98 -23.62 -9.88
N PRO A 369 -4.58 -23.54 -11.08
CA PRO A 369 -3.94 -24.00 -12.31
C PRO A 369 -2.58 -23.33 -12.59
N ALA A 370 -2.42 -22.05 -12.23
CA ALA A 370 -1.16 -21.32 -12.35
C ALA A 370 -0.03 -21.90 -11.46
N SER A 371 -0.36 -22.68 -10.43
CA SER A 371 0.65 -23.42 -9.65
C SER A 371 1.29 -24.56 -10.44
N ASP A 372 0.54 -25.23 -11.33
CA ASP A 372 1.06 -26.30 -12.17
C ASP A 372 1.94 -25.71 -13.29
N GLU A 373 1.54 -24.56 -13.88
CA GLU A 373 2.33 -23.76 -14.84
C GLU A 373 3.63 -23.22 -14.22
N TRP A 374 3.56 -22.67 -13.00
CA TRP A 374 4.74 -22.19 -12.27
C TRP A 374 5.75 -23.31 -12.02
N LEU A 375 5.30 -24.53 -11.71
CA LEU A 375 6.18 -25.68 -11.50
C LEU A 375 6.91 -26.15 -12.77
N ASP A 376 6.43 -25.80 -13.97
CA ASP A 376 7.10 -26.09 -15.25
C ASP A 376 8.16 -25.05 -15.63
N LEU A 377 8.23 -23.91 -14.92
CA LEU A 377 9.27 -22.91 -15.14
C LEU A 377 10.63 -23.36 -14.56
N SER A 378 11.71 -22.98 -15.25
CA SER A 378 13.08 -23.07 -14.73
C SER A 378 13.21 -22.30 -13.40
N ALA A 379 14.08 -22.77 -12.50
CA ALA A 379 14.17 -22.27 -11.13
C ALA A 379 14.36 -20.73 -11.02
N GLN A 380 15.17 -20.11 -11.88
CA GLN A 380 15.35 -18.66 -11.92
C GLN A 380 14.06 -17.91 -12.27
N HIS A 381 13.24 -18.41 -13.20
CA HIS A 381 11.94 -17.83 -13.56
C HIS A 381 10.87 -18.10 -12.51
N ARG A 382 10.93 -19.25 -11.82
CA ARG A 382 10.11 -19.49 -10.62
C ARG A 382 10.39 -18.46 -9.54
N TRP A 383 11.66 -18.08 -9.36
CA TRP A 383 12.08 -17.09 -8.37
C TRP A 383 11.67 -15.67 -8.77
N THR A 384 11.89 -15.25 -10.03
CA THR A 384 11.46 -13.91 -10.47
C THR A 384 9.95 -13.74 -10.32
N HIS A 385 9.14 -14.75 -10.64
CA HIS A 385 7.69 -14.73 -10.43
C HIS A 385 7.30 -14.46 -8.96
N LEU A 386 7.98 -15.10 -7.99
CA LEU A 386 7.76 -14.84 -6.57
C LEU A 386 8.26 -13.45 -6.15
N ALA A 387 9.43 -13.01 -6.62
CA ALA A 387 10.00 -11.71 -6.30
C ALA A 387 9.18 -10.54 -6.88
N ALA A 388 8.70 -10.69 -8.11
CA ALA A 388 7.81 -9.75 -8.79
C ALA A 388 6.43 -9.67 -8.15
N ALA A 389 5.92 -10.76 -7.56
CA ALA A 389 4.71 -10.74 -6.73
C ALA A 389 4.94 -10.07 -5.37
N TRP A 390 6.10 -10.30 -4.73
CA TRP A 390 6.43 -9.74 -3.41
C TRP A 390 6.65 -8.22 -3.43
N LEU A 391 7.37 -7.68 -4.42
CA LEU A 391 7.70 -6.25 -4.50
C LEU A 391 6.47 -5.31 -4.38
N PRO A 392 5.40 -5.46 -5.19
CA PRO A 392 4.19 -4.66 -5.11
C PRO A 392 3.20 -5.12 -4.03
N ALA A 393 3.44 -6.23 -3.31
CA ALA A 393 2.47 -6.79 -2.37
C ALA A 393 2.13 -5.83 -1.22
N THR A 394 0.86 -5.49 -1.09
CA THR A 394 0.30 -4.68 0.00
C THR A 394 0.02 -5.49 1.26
N ARG A 395 -0.10 -6.81 1.15
CA ARG A 395 -0.34 -7.73 2.26
C ARG A 395 0.92 -7.89 3.11
N VAL A 396 0.77 -7.82 4.43
CA VAL A 396 1.91 -7.80 5.38
C VAL A 396 1.84 -8.99 6.33
N PRO A 397 2.59 -10.08 6.07
CA PRO A 397 2.51 -11.31 6.86
C PRO A 397 2.99 -11.13 8.30
N GLY A 398 3.92 -10.20 8.54
CA GLY A 398 4.42 -9.86 9.89
C GLY A 398 3.38 -9.29 10.86
N LEU A 399 2.16 -8.97 10.39
CA LEU A 399 1.02 -8.60 11.24
C LEU A 399 0.23 -9.81 11.79
N VAL A 400 0.41 -11.02 11.25
CA VAL A 400 -0.31 -12.21 11.68
C VAL A 400 -0.03 -12.52 13.15
N GLY A 401 -1.08 -12.81 13.91
CA GLY A 401 -1.01 -12.97 15.38
C GLY A 401 -1.04 -11.64 16.16
N GLY A 402 -0.91 -10.49 15.49
CA GLY A 402 -1.22 -9.18 16.06
C GLY A 402 -2.72 -8.94 16.25
N GLN A 403 -3.10 -7.72 16.67
CA GLN A 403 -4.49 -7.33 16.87
C GLN A 403 -4.89 -6.12 16.00
N ASP A 404 -6.16 -6.08 15.59
CA ASP A 404 -6.79 -4.92 14.95
C ASP A 404 -7.14 -3.81 15.96
N ALA A 405 -7.64 -2.67 15.47
CA ALA A 405 -8.08 -1.56 16.32
C ALA A 405 -9.29 -1.87 17.23
N LYS A 406 -9.87 -3.07 17.13
CA LYS A 406 -10.99 -3.59 17.93
C LYS A 406 -10.55 -4.77 18.82
N GLY A 407 -9.24 -5.05 18.93
CA GLY A 407 -8.67 -6.13 19.73
C GLY A 407 -8.81 -7.53 19.14
N ARG A 408 -9.22 -7.68 17.88
CA ARG A 408 -9.38 -8.98 17.20
C ARG A 408 -8.05 -9.44 16.62
N ALA A 409 -7.75 -10.74 16.74
CA ALA A 409 -6.52 -11.31 16.18
C ALA A 409 -6.51 -11.25 14.65
N LEU A 410 -5.34 -10.95 14.08
CA LEU A 410 -5.11 -10.88 12.63
C LEU A 410 -4.69 -12.26 12.09
N SER A 411 -5.52 -12.82 11.20
CA SER A 411 -5.34 -14.14 10.57
C SER A 411 -4.49 -14.06 9.30
N ALA A 412 -3.66 -15.07 9.05
CA ALA A 412 -3.10 -15.31 7.71
C ALA A 412 -4.24 -15.55 6.70
N LEU A 413 -4.07 -15.08 5.47
CA LEU A 413 -5.06 -14.95 4.39
C LEU A 413 -6.30 -14.13 4.76
N GLY A 414 -6.25 -13.35 5.85
CA GLY A 414 -7.33 -12.44 6.28
C GLY A 414 -7.31 -11.10 5.52
N PRO A 415 -8.46 -10.42 5.38
CA PRO A 415 -8.55 -9.14 4.66
C PRO A 415 -7.84 -7.98 5.39
N GLU A 416 -7.65 -8.08 6.71
CA GLU A 416 -7.11 -7.01 7.56
C GLU A 416 -5.58 -6.85 7.50
N LEU A 417 -4.88 -7.57 6.62
CA LEU A 417 -3.42 -7.55 6.48
C LEU A 417 -2.87 -6.53 5.46
N ASP A 418 -3.73 -5.94 4.65
CA ASP A 418 -3.33 -5.00 3.59
C ASP A 418 -2.89 -3.63 4.15
N ARG A 419 -1.68 -3.20 3.79
CA ARG A 419 -1.12 -1.88 4.11
C ARG A 419 -0.58 -1.28 2.81
N SER A 420 -1.28 -0.30 2.26
CA SER A 420 -0.95 0.39 1.01
C SER A 420 0.47 0.98 0.97
N ALA A 421 1.03 1.36 2.12
CA ALA A 421 2.39 1.88 2.26
C ALA A 421 3.50 0.80 2.20
N ALA A 422 3.16 -0.49 2.27
CA ALA A 422 4.17 -1.57 2.33
C ALA A 422 5.08 -1.63 1.09
N PRO A 423 4.56 -1.53 -0.16
CA PRO A 423 5.40 -1.55 -1.36
C PRO A 423 6.39 -0.38 -1.42
N ASP A 424 5.98 0.81 -0.98
CA ASP A 424 6.82 2.01 -1.03
C ASP A 424 7.92 1.97 0.03
N VAL A 425 7.62 1.47 1.23
CA VAL A 425 8.65 1.19 2.25
C VAL A 425 9.62 0.13 1.75
N ARG A 426 9.12 -0.97 1.16
CA ARG A 426 9.91 -2.08 0.64
C ARG A 426 10.87 -1.60 -0.44
N ARG A 427 10.35 -0.96 -1.49
CA ARG A 427 11.16 -0.41 -2.59
C ARG A 427 12.16 0.63 -2.10
N ARG A 428 11.78 1.54 -1.20
CA ARG A 428 12.73 2.57 -0.71
C ARG A 428 13.83 1.97 0.16
N ALA A 429 13.52 0.96 0.99
CA ALA A 429 14.54 0.23 1.73
C ALA A 429 15.54 -0.44 0.77
N LEU A 430 15.06 -1.18 -0.24
CA LEU A 430 15.93 -1.83 -1.22
C LEU A 430 16.73 -0.83 -2.08
N ALA A 431 16.16 0.33 -2.43
CA ALA A 431 16.88 1.41 -3.10
C ALA A 431 18.03 1.97 -2.22
N LEU A 432 17.83 2.11 -0.90
CA LEU A 432 18.88 2.50 0.03
C LEU A 432 19.99 1.43 0.17
N PHE A 433 19.69 0.14 -0.03
CA PHE A 433 20.72 -0.88 -0.20
C PHE A 433 21.44 -0.74 -1.55
N ALA A 434 20.73 -0.38 -2.62
CA ALA A 434 21.29 -0.20 -3.95
C ALA A 434 22.24 1.02 -4.02
N GLU A 435 21.95 2.10 -3.27
CA GLU A 435 22.82 3.27 -3.06
C GLU A 435 24.18 2.91 -2.43
N LEU A 436 24.29 1.78 -1.70
CA LEU A 436 25.56 1.30 -1.13
C LEU A 436 26.37 0.46 -2.15
N PRO A 437 27.70 0.37 -1.99
CA PRO A 437 28.54 -0.51 -2.81
C PRO A 437 28.07 -1.99 -2.80
N PRO A 438 28.28 -2.75 -3.89
CA PRO A 438 28.02 -4.19 -3.90
C PRO A 438 28.74 -4.91 -2.76
N GLY A 439 28.06 -5.84 -2.10
CA GLY A 439 28.59 -6.56 -0.94
C GLY A 439 28.43 -5.85 0.42
N THR A 440 27.93 -4.61 0.46
CA THR A 440 27.70 -3.87 1.71
C THR A 440 26.34 -4.19 2.33
N ALA A 441 26.33 -4.52 3.63
CA ALA A 441 25.15 -4.65 4.46
C ALA A 441 24.94 -3.37 5.28
N PRO A 442 23.78 -2.67 5.17
CA PRO A 442 23.51 -1.46 5.95
C PRO A 442 23.27 -1.76 7.43
N ASP A 443 23.60 -0.80 8.30
CA ASP A 443 23.13 -0.79 9.68
C ASP A 443 21.61 -0.52 9.73
N PRO A 444 20.80 -1.42 10.32
CA PRO A 444 19.35 -1.27 10.36
C PRO A 444 18.87 0.01 11.05
N GLU A 445 19.54 0.52 12.08
CA GLU A 445 19.10 1.73 12.77
C GLU A 445 19.43 3.00 11.98
N THR A 446 20.52 3.05 11.22
CA THR A 446 20.76 4.16 10.26
C THR A 446 19.77 4.12 9.09
N LEU A 447 19.44 2.94 8.57
CA LEU A 447 18.41 2.75 7.55
C LEU A 447 17.04 3.24 8.06
N LEU A 448 16.64 2.83 9.27
CA LEU A 448 15.39 3.27 9.90
C LEU A 448 15.38 4.78 10.14
N ARG A 449 16.48 5.37 10.64
CA ARG A 449 16.60 6.83 10.79
C ARG A 449 16.45 7.56 9.45
N ARG A 450 17.07 7.07 8.37
CA ARG A 450 16.90 7.63 7.03
C ARG A 450 15.44 7.51 6.54
N LEU A 451 14.80 6.36 6.69
CA LEU A 451 13.40 6.15 6.29
C LEU A 451 12.38 6.97 7.10
N ARG A 452 12.68 7.29 8.37
CA ARG A 452 11.91 8.22 9.21
C ARG A 452 12.15 9.67 8.79
N TRP A 453 13.39 10.05 8.48
CA TRP A 453 13.73 11.39 7.99
C TRP A 453 13.05 11.71 6.66
N GLU A 454 12.98 10.75 5.73
CA GLU A 454 12.33 10.95 4.43
C GLU A 454 10.80 11.09 4.51
N ARG A 455 10.13 10.53 5.53
CA ARG A 455 8.65 10.54 5.70
C ARG A 455 8.24 10.57 7.19
N PRO A 456 8.45 11.69 7.91
CA PRO A 456 8.32 11.75 9.38
C PRO A 456 6.88 11.59 9.89
N LEU A 457 5.88 12.16 9.20
CA LEU A 457 4.49 12.12 9.66
C LEU A 457 3.85 10.73 9.53
N ARG A 458 4.36 9.86 8.65
CA ARG A 458 3.85 8.49 8.46
C ARG A 458 4.40 7.48 9.49
N GLY A 459 5.29 7.92 10.38
CA GLY A 459 5.88 7.11 11.46
C GLY A 459 5.45 7.52 12.88
N SER A 460 4.44 8.36 13.04
CA SER A 460 4.12 8.97 14.36
C SER A 460 2.74 8.55 14.87
N SER A 461 2.66 7.45 15.65
CA SER A 461 1.48 7.17 16.49
C SER A 461 1.64 7.82 17.87
N PRO A 462 0.65 8.58 18.39
CA PRO A 462 0.71 9.12 19.75
C PRO A 462 0.59 8.08 20.88
N SER A 463 0.34 6.81 20.56
CA SER A 463 0.21 5.71 21.53
C SER A 463 1.59 5.26 22.03
N GLY A 464 1.95 5.68 23.24
CA GLY A 464 3.33 5.69 23.77
C GLY A 464 4.06 4.36 24.04
N GLU A 465 3.66 3.22 23.47
CA GLU A 465 4.43 1.96 23.55
C GLU A 465 4.41 1.22 22.20
N GLY A 466 5.53 1.22 21.48
CA GLY A 466 5.74 0.40 20.28
C GLY A 466 6.45 1.10 19.12
N THR A 467 7.20 0.34 18.33
CA THR A 467 7.78 0.81 17.06
C THR A 467 6.68 1.12 16.04
N ASP A 468 6.83 2.25 15.35
CA ASP A 468 5.86 2.71 14.37
C ASP A 468 5.69 1.72 13.20
N LEU A 469 4.56 1.83 12.50
CA LEU A 469 4.23 0.88 11.43
C LEU A 469 5.25 0.93 10.27
N ARG A 470 5.78 2.11 9.91
CA ARG A 470 6.76 2.26 8.83
C ARG A 470 8.09 1.60 9.21
N SER A 471 8.55 1.77 10.44
CA SER A 471 9.71 1.04 10.97
C SER A 471 9.50 -0.47 10.97
N ARG A 472 8.31 -0.96 11.36
CA ARG A 472 8.00 -2.39 11.33
C ARG A 472 7.95 -2.95 9.90
N LEU A 473 7.35 -2.23 8.96
CA LEU A 473 7.35 -2.59 7.53
C LEU A 473 8.77 -2.69 6.95
N ALA A 474 9.66 -1.78 7.34
CA ALA A 474 11.06 -1.83 6.94
C ALA A 474 11.78 -3.06 7.54
N LEU A 475 11.62 -3.31 8.85
CA LEU A 475 12.21 -4.48 9.50
C LEU A 475 11.68 -5.82 8.96
N TRP A 476 10.39 -5.92 8.67
CA TRP A 476 9.83 -7.10 7.98
C TRP A 476 10.40 -7.23 6.56
N THR A 477 10.50 -6.13 5.81
CA THR A 477 11.16 -6.13 4.48
C THR A 477 12.56 -6.74 4.54
N LEU A 478 13.39 -6.39 5.53
CA LEU A 478 14.76 -6.93 5.63
C LEU A 478 14.77 -8.45 5.85
N ASN A 479 13.86 -8.96 6.70
CA ASN A 479 13.76 -10.39 6.98
C ASN A 479 13.17 -11.16 5.77
N GLU A 480 12.12 -10.62 5.14
CA GLU A 480 11.49 -11.17 3.95
C GLU A 480 12.46 -11.20 2.76
N ALA A 481 13.31 -10.17 2.61
CA ALA A 481 14.33 -10.09 1.58
C ALA A 481 15.41 -11.19 1.73
N GLU A 482 15.89 -11.47 2.94
CA GLU A 482 16.85 -12.54 3.16
C GLU A 482 16.21 -13.93 2.96
N LEU A 483 14.97 -14.14 3.42
CA LEU A 483 14.21 -15.38 3.21
C LEU A 483 13.97 -15.69 1.72
N LEU A 484 13.71 -14.66 0.91
CA LEU A 484 13.44 -14.79 -0.52
C LEU A 484 14.71 -14.83 -1.39
N GLY A 485 15.90 -14.61 -0.82
CA GLY A 485 17.15 -14.48 -1.59
C GLY A 485 17.26 -13.18 -2.39
N ILE A 486 16.60 -12.12 -1.94
CA ILE A 486 16.80 -10.73 -2.40
C ILE A 486 18.07 -10.15 -1.76
N THR A 487 18.32 -10.50 -0.50
CA THR A 487 19.61 -10.26 0.16
C THR A 487 20.30 -11.59 0.47
N GLY A 488 21.63 -11.54 0.60
CA GLY A 488 22.44 -12.63 1.11
C GLY A 488 23.44 -12.10 2.12
N ARG A 489 23.49 -12.70 3.32
CA ARG A 489 24.31 -12.23 4.45
C ARG A 489 24.03 -10.77 4.83
N GLY A 490 22.79 -10.30 4.61
CA GLY A 490 22.35 -8.94 4.89
C GLY A 490 22.75 -7.87 3.87
N ALA A 491 23.31 -8.24 2.73
CA ALA A 491 23.64 -7.33 1.62
C ALA A 491 22.80 -7.64 0.37
N LEU A 492 22.50 -6.63 -0.46
CA LEU A 492 21.69 -6.78 -1.67
C LEU A 492 22.48 -7.49 -2.77
N ALA A 493 21.91 -8.57 -3.30
CA ALA A 493 22.55 -9.42 -4.29
C ALA A 493 22.45 -8.86 -5.73
N SER A 494 23.35 -9.30 -6.61
CA SER A 494 23.46 -8.82 -7.99
C SER A 494 22.17 -9.06 -8.80
N GLN A 495 21.56 -10.25 -8.71
CA GLN A 495 20.27 -10.54 -9.36
C GLN A 495 19.14 -9.62 -8.87
N SER A 496 19.23 -9.12 -7.64
CA SER A 496 18.22 -8.28 -7.02
C SER A 496 18.39 -6.80 -7.35
N ARG A 497 19.63 -6.36 -7.64
CA ARG A 497 19.90 -5.06 -8.28
C ARG A 497 19.33 -5.05 -9.71
N ALA A 498 19.64 -6.08 -10.49
CA ALA A 498 19.06 -6.27 -11.82
C ALA A 498 17.52 -6.29 -11.80
N LEU A 499 16.88 -6.94 -10.82
CA LEU A 499 15.42 -6.93 -10.68
C LEU A 499 14.81 -5.53 -10.46
N LEU A 500 15.55 -4.62 -9.78
CA LEU A 500 15.09 -3.27 -9.49
C LEU A 500 15.32 -2.29 -10.64
N ASP A 501 16.46 -2.43 -11.33
CA ASP A 501 16.95 -1.44 -12.31
C ASP A 501 16.77 -1.88 -13.78
N GLU A 502 16.82 -3.19 -14.08
CA GLU A 502 16.87 -3.75 -15.44
C GLU A 502 15.68 -4.66 -15.78
N GLY A 503 15.07 -5.31 -14.78
CA GLY A 503 13.88 -6.14 -14.91
C GLY A 503 14.10 -7.63 -14.68
N GLU A 504 13.01 -8.40 -14.82
CA GLU A 504 12.95 -9.82 -14.43
C GLU A 504 13.89 -10.73 -15.24
N GLU A 505 13.98 -10.56 -16.56
CA GLU A 505 14.82 -11.40 -17.42
C GLU A 505 16.31 -11.27 -17.07
N THR A 506 16.80 -10.05 -16.86
CA THR A 506 18.19 -9.81 -16.43
C THR A 506 18.46 -10.39 -15.05
N ALA A 507 17.50 -10.26 -14.11
CA ALA A 507 17.58 -10.87 -12.80
C ALA A 507 17.65 -12.41 -12.87
N ALA A 508 16.84 -13.03 -13.73
CA ALA A 508 16.87 -14.46 -13.99
C ALA A 508 18.23 -14.92 -14.57
N ALA A 509 18.80 -14.15 -15.51
CA ALA A 509 20.10 -14.43 -16.10
C ALA A 509 21.26 -14.36 -15.09
N PHE A 510 21.24 -13.42 -14.14
CA PHE A 510 22.22 -13.36 -13.05
C PHE A 510 22.08 -14.50 -12.04
N LEU A 511 20.85 -14.94 -11.75
CA LEU A 511 20.60 -16.01 -10.78
C LEU A 511 20.86 -17.41 -11.34
N ALA A 512 20.56 -17.66 -12.62
CA ALA A 512 20.70 -18.97 -13.27
C ALA A 512 22.04 -19.69 -13.02
N PRO A 513 23.24 -19.08 -13.22
CA PRO A 513 24.51 -19.76 -13.00
C PRO A 513 24.87 -20.01 -11.53
N LEU A 514 24.07 -19.52 -10.58
CA LEU A 514 24.28 -19.68 -9.13
C LEU A 514 23.38 -20.76 -8.52
N LEU A 515 22.36 -21.22 -9.24
CA LEU A 515 21.47 -22.28 -8.81
C LEU A 515 22.03 -23.66 -9.18
N PRO A 516 21.75 -24.72 -8.41
CA PRO A 516 22.15 -26.08 -8.79
C PRO A 516 21.39 -26.54 -10.04
N GLU A 517 22.10 -27.13 -11.00
CA GLU A 517 21.47 -27.78 -12.15
C GLU A 517 20.61 -28.98 -11.69
N PRO A 518 19.34 -29.09 -12.15
CA PRO A 518 18.53 -30.28 -11.94
C PRO A 518 19.19 -31.53 -12.53
N LEU A 519 19.09 -32.65 -11.81
CA LEU A 519 19.65 -33.93 -12.20
C LEU A 519 18.57 -34.85 -12.77
N ASP A 520 18.87 -35.46 -13.91
CA ASP A 520 18.10 -36.53 -14.54
C ASP A 520 18.35 -37.92 -13.91
N HIS A 521 19.09 -37.99 -12.80
CA HIS A 521 19.52 -39.25 -12.20
C HIS A 521 19.69 -39.24 -10.68
N VAL A 522 19.64 -40.44 -10.10
CA VAL A 522 19.98 -40.75 -8.69
C VAL A 522 21.11 -41.78 -8.59
N LEU A 523 21.63 -41.95 -7.37
CA LEU A 523 22.59 -42.99 -7.01
C LEU A 523 21.87 -44.06 -6.17
N LEU A 524 21.60 -45.23 -6.76
CA LEU A 524 21.00 -46.36 -6.05
C LEU A 524 22.05 -47.09 -5.19
N GLN A 525 21.68 -47.42 -3.96
CA GLN A 525 22.53 -48.10 -2.96
C GLN A 525 21.94 -49.46 -2.55
N ALA A 526 22.80 -50.37 -2.08
CA ALA A 526 22.43 -51.76 -1.78
C ALA A 526 21.50 -51.94 -0.57
N ASP A 527 21.29 -50.91 0.24
CA ASP A 527 20.45 -50.88 1.45
C ASP A 527 19.00 -50.41 1.18
N LEU A 528 18.56 -50.49 -0.08
CA LEU A 528 17.26 -50.02 -0.56
C LEU A 528 17.08 -48.49 -0.45
N THR A 529 18.15 -47.72 -0.67
CA THR A 529 18.08 -46.26 -0.77
C THR A 529 18.48 -45.73 -2.15
N ALA A 530 17.98 -44.54 -2.48
CA ALA A 530 18.47 -43.71 -3.58
C ALA A 530 18.93 -42.36 -3.03
N VAL A 531 20.10 -41.89 -3.46
CA VAL A 531 20.64 -40.58 -3.09
C VAL A 531 20.60 -39.66 -4.29
N ALA A 532 19.93 -38.51 -4.14
CA ALA A 532 19.94 -37.41 -5.08
C ALA A 532 20.92 -36.32 -4.58
N PRO A 533 22.11 -36.16 -5.19
CA PRO A 533 23.12 -35.19 -4.73
C PRO A 533 22.82 -33.72 -5.10
N GLY A 534 21.62 -33.45 -5.62
CA GLY A 534 21.12 -32.14 -6.04
C GLY A 534 19.60 -32.22 -6.29
N PRO A 535 18.96 -31.11 -6.72
CA PRO A 535 17.57 -31.14 -7.16
C PRO A 535 17.41 -32.14 -8.31
N LEU A 536 16.27 -32.83 -8.38
CA LEU A 536 15.94 -33.75 -9.47
C LEU A 536 15.03 -33.05 -10.49
N GLU A 537 15.10 -33.46 -11.76
CA GLU A 537 14.10 -33.07 -12.75
C GLU A 537 12.69 -33.51 -12.33
N ARG A 538 11.68 -32.70 -12.64
CA ARG A 538 10.28 -32.88 -12.17
C ARG A 538 9.73 -34.30 -12.41
N PRO A 539 9.83 -34.92 -13.61
CA PRO A 539 9.28 -36.26 -13.85
C PRO A 539 9.94 -37.35 -13.00
N LEU A 540 11.25 -37.23 -12.74
CA LEU A 540 12.00 -38.14 -11.88
C LEU A 540 11.62 -37.94 -10.41
N ALA A 541 11.52 -36.69 -9.96
CA ALA A 541 11.13 -36.34 -8.60
C ALA A 541 9.70 -36.82 -8.24
N GLU A 542 8.74 -36.59 -9.13
CA GLU A 542 7.35 -37.01 -8.96
C GLU A 542 7.25 -38.54 -8.89
N THR A 543 7.86 -39.26 -9.83
CA THR A 543 7.85 -40.73 -9.84
C THR A 543 8.52 -41.32 -8.58
N LEU A 544 9.67 -40.78 -8.16
CA LEU A 544 10.34 -41.21 -6.92
C LEU A 544 9.51 -40.92 -5.65
N SER A 545 8.74 -39.83 -5.63
CA SER A 545 7.87 -39.50 -4.48
C SER A 545 6.72 -40.50 -4.28
N VAL A 546 6.31 -41.20 -5.34
CA VAL A 546 5.35 -42.31 -5.27
C VAL A 546 6.07 -43.62 -4.93
N LEU A 547 7.18 -43.90 -5.61
CA LEU A 547 7.91 -45.18 -5.55
C LEU A 547 8.74 -45.37 -4.27
N ALA A 548 9.12 -44.30 -3.57
CA ALA A 548 9.94 -44.32 -2.37
C ALA A 548 9.43 -43.33 -1.30
N ASP A 549 9.90 -43.52 -0.08
CA ASP A 549 9.64 -42.64 1.06
C ASP A 549 10.87 -41.73 1.32
N VAL A 550 10.68 -40.42 1.53
CA VAL A 550 11.80 -39.51 1.79
C VAL A 550 12.26 -39.64 3.24
N GLU A 551 13.52 -39.99 3.45
CA GLU A 551 14.13 -40.18 4.78
C GLU A 551 14.89 -38.93 5.25
N SER A 552 15.51 -38.19 4.32
CA SER A 552 16.21 -36.94 4.62
C SER A 552 16.21 -35.99 3.41
N LYS A 553 16.15 -34.69 3.69
CA LYS A 553 16.15 -33.58 2.71
C LYS A 553 17.37 -32.65 2.90
N GLY A 554 18.51 -33.20 3.31
CA GLY A 554 19.74 -32.43 3.53
C GLY A 554 20.40 -31.99 2.22
N GLY A 555 21.72 -31.76 2.25
CA GLY A 555 22.51 -31.45 1.05
C GLY A 555 22.52 -32.56 -0.03
N ALA A 556 21.93 -33.72 0.27
CA ALA A 556 21.46 -34.69 -0.70
C ALA A 556 20.13 -35.28 -0.19
N THR A 557 19.14 -35.45 -1.06
CA THR A 557 17.86 -36.07 -0.69
C THR A 557 18.03 -37.59 -0.69
N VAL A 558 17.65 -38.23 0.41
CA VAL A 558 17.71 -39.69 0.57
C VAL A 558 16.30 -40.24 0.52
N TYR A 559 16.06 -41.10 -0.47
CA TYR A 559 14.82 -41.84 -0.65
C TYR A 559 15.02 -43.28 -0.21
N ARG A 560 14.05 -43.89 0.48
CA ARG A 560 14.05 -45.29 0.89
C ARG A 560 12.93 -46.04 0.19
N PHE A 561 13.26 -47.12 -0.49
CA PHE A 561 12.27 -48.02 -1.09
C PHE A 561 11.75 -48.99 -0.02
N THR A 562 10.43 -49.02 0.15
CA THR A 562 9.75 -49.91 1.09
C THR A 562 8.73 -50.79 0.36
N PRO A 563 8.32 -51.95 0.91
CA PRO A 563 7.22 -52.73 0.34
C PRO A 563 5.91 -51.93 0.22
N GLY A 564 5.74 -50.89 1.04
CA GLY A 564 4.60 -49.97 0.99
C GLY A 564 4.70 -48.94 -0.15
N SER A 565 5.87 -48.32 -0.34
CA SER A 565 6.10 -47.35 -1.42
C SER A 565 6.06 -48.00 -2.81
N VAL A 566 6.64 -49.21 -2.95
CA VAL A 566 6.54 -49.98 -4.20
C VAL A 566 5.08 -50.35 -4.48
N ARG A 567 4.31 -50.78 -3.47
CA ARG A 567 2.88 -51.06 -3.65
C ARG A 567 2.10 -49.81 -4.08
N ARG A 568 2.40 -48.64 -3.49
CA ARG A 568 1.80 -47.34 -3.84
C ARG A 568 1.97 -47.03 -5.34
N ALA A 569 3.14 -47.30 -5.91
CA ALA A 569 3.40 -47.12 -7.34
C ALA A 569 2.60 -48.10 -8.23
N LEU A 570 2.46 -49.36 -7.81
CA LEU A 570 1.62 -50.34 -8.52
C LEU A 570 0.12 -50.01 -8.41
N ASP A 571 -0.34 -49.54 -7.25
CA ASP A 571 -1.72 -49.08 -7.01
C ASP A 571 -2.04 -47.81 -7.83
N ALA A 572 -1.03 -46.97 -8.09
CA ALA A 572 -1.10 -45.84 -9.02
C ALA A 572 -1.04 -46.25 -10.52
N GLY A 573 -0.98 -47.56 -10.82
CA GLY A 573 -1.12 -48.10 -12.17
C GLY A 573 0.18 -48.35 -12.94
N GLN A 574 1.36 -48.20 -12.32
CA GLN A 574 2.64 -48.52 -12.99
C GLN A 574 2.92 -50.03 -12.96
N ALA A 575 3.44 -50.61 -14.05
CA ALA A 575 3.84 -52.02 -14.05
C ALA A 575 5.25 -52.21 -13.51
N ALA A 576 5.55 -53.39 -12.95
CA ALA A 576 6.88 -53.72 -12.45
C ALA A 576 7.99 -53.55 -13.51
N ALA A 577 7.69 -53.89 -14.77
CA ALA A 577 8.62 -53.69 -15.89
C ALA A 577 8.94 -52.21 -16.12
N ASP A 578 7.94 -51.33 -15.99
CA ASP A 578 8.11 -49.88 -16.13
C ASP A 578 8.95 -49.33 -14.97
N LEU A 579 8.74 -49.82 -13.74
CA LEU A 579 9.55 -49.46 -12.57
C LEU A 579 11.02 -49.85 -12.73
N HIS A 580 11.31 -51.06 -13.22
CA HIS A 580 12.68 -51.48 -13.52
C HIS A 580 13.29 -50.64 -14.66
N ALA A 581 12.54 -50.37 -15.73
CA ALA A 581 13.01 -49.54 -16.85
C ALA A 581 13.29 -48.09 -16.41
N PHE A 582 12.41 -47.51 -15.59
CA PHE A 582 12.57 -46.19 -15.00
C PHE A 582 13.81 -46.09 -14.12
N LEU A 583 14.01 -47.04 -13.20
CA LEU A 583 15.19 -47.08 -12.32
C LEU A 583 16.49 -47.34 -13.10
N ALA A 584 16.44 -48.13 -14.18
CA ALA A 584 17.59 -48.36 -15.04
C ALA A 584 17.96 -47.12 -15.89
N ALA A 585 16.96 -46.32 -16.30
CA ALA A 585 17.19 -45.08 -17.05
C ALA A 585 17.75 -43.95 -16.18
N HIS A 586 17.22 -43.76 -14.98
CA HIS A 586 17.54 -42.63 -14.10
C HIS A 586 18.52 -42.98 -12.97
N SER A 587 19.31 -44.05 -13.08
CA SER A 587 20.33 -44.41 -12.08
C SER A 587 21.74 -44.36 -12.68
N ARG A 588 22.63 -43.61 -12.00
CA ARG A 588 24.08 -43.61 -12.33
C ARG A 588 24.82 -44.85 -11.83
N THR A 589 24.19 -45.65 -10.96
CA THR A 589 24.70 -46.95 -10.51
C THR A 589 23.83 -48.10 -11.06
N PRO A 590 24.36 -49.32 -11.27
CA PRO A 590 23.52 -50.46 -11.63
C PRO A 590 22.43 -50.70 -10.58
N VAL A 591 21.21 -51.01 -11.02
CA VAL A 591 20.07 -51.27 -10.12
C VAL A 591 20.44 -52.41 -9.15
N PRO A 592 20.44 -52.18 -7.82
CA PRO A 592 20.88 -53.19 -6.88
C PRO A 592 19.93 -54.40 -6.85
N GLN A 593 20.48 -55.60 -6.87
CA GLN A 593 19.72 -56.85 -6.84
C GLN A 593 18.66 -56.92 -5.71
N PRO A 594 18.88 -56.41 -4.48
CA PRO A 594 17.83 -56.35 -3.45
C PRO A 594 16.62 -55.51 -3.84
N LEU A 595 16.82 -54.39 -4.55
CA LEU A 595 15.73 -53.52 -5.01
C LEU A 595 14.93 -54.20 -6.13
N SER A 596 15.62 -54.86 -7.07
CA SER A 596 14.93 -55.65 -8.10
C SER A 596 14.09 -56.78 -7.52
N TYR A 597 14.59 -57.50 -6.51
CA TYR A 597 13.80 -58.51 -5.80
C TYR A 597 12.60 -57.93 -5.04
N LEU A 598 12.75 -56.75 -4.42
CA LEU A 598 11.65 -56.08 -3.73
C LEU A 598 10.50 -55.74 -4.72
N ILE A 599 10.83 -55.19 -5.89
CA ILE A 599 9.84 -54.84 -6.92
C ILE A 599 9.11 -56.09 -7.40
N ASP A 600 9.84 -57.15 -7.77
CA ASP A 600 9.26 -58.39 -8.27
C ASP A 600 8.39 -59.10 -7.21
N ASP A 601 8.80 -59.11 -5.94
CA ASP A 601 8.08 -59.76 -4.85
C ASP A 601 6.76 -59.02 -4.50
N VAL A 602 6.79 -57.69 -4.48
CA VAL A 602 5.57 -56.89 -4.29
C VAL A 602 4.65 -57.01 -5.49
N ALA A 603 5.18 -56.96 -6.71
CA ALA A 603 4.41 -57.09 -7.94
C ALA A 603 3.75 -58.46 -8.11
N ARG A 604 4.43 -59.56 -7.75
CA ARG A 604 3.82 -60.91 -7.75
C ARG A 604 2.60 -61.00 -6.82
N ARG A 605 2.65 -60.32 -5.67
CA ARG A 605 1.54 -60.31 -4.69
C ARG A 605 0.44 -59.31 -5.04
N HIS A 606 0.74 -58.32 -5.89
CA HIS A 606 -0.23 -57.35 -6.40
C HIS A 606 -1.24 -58.05 -7.35
N GLY A 607 -2.52 -57.72 -7.23
CA GLY A 607 -3.58 -58.30 -8.08
C GLY A 607 -3.94 -59.78 -7.87
N HIS A 608 -3.35 -60.50 -6.89
CA HIS A 608 -3.77 -61.87 -6.55
C HIS A 608 -5.24 -61.94 -6.08
N LEU A 609 -5.71 -60.91 -5.36
CA LEU A 609 -7.11 -60.74 -5.01
C LEU A 609 -7.80 -59.92 -6.12
N ARG A 610 -8.73 -60.54 -6.83
CA ARG A 610 -9.48 -59.89 -7.92
C ARG A 610 -10.75 -59.24 -7.39
N ILE A 611 -10.76 -57.93 -7.39
CA ILE A 611 -11.95 -57.12 -7.07
C ILE A 611 -12.70 -56.88 -8.37
N GLY A 612 -13.93 -57.38 -8.47
CA GLY A 612 -14.84 -56.99 -9.54
C GLY A 612 -15.63 -55.75 -9.10
N ALA A 613 -15.75 -54.75 -9.96
CA ALA A 613 -16.64 -53.62 -9.69
C ALA A 613 -18.08 -54.14 -9.53
N ALA A 614 -18.66 -53.90 -8.36
CA ALA A 614 -20.09 -53.91 -8.13
C ALA A 614 -20.44 -52.47 -7.79
N SER A 615 -21.08 -51.76 -8.71
CA SER A 615 -21.45 -50.35 -8.53
C SER A 615 -22.37 -50.16 -7.31
N ALA A 616 -23.15 -51.19 -6.98
CA ALA A 616 -23.90 -51.30 -5.74
C ALA A 616 -24.11 -52.77 -5.35
N TYR A 617 -24.51 -53.02 -4.11
CA TYR A 617 -24.94 -54.33 -3.64
C TYR A 617 -26.27 -54.24 -2.87
N VAL A 618 -27.00 -55.34 -2.81
CA VAL A 618 -28.23 -55.51 -2.02
C VAL A 618 -27.98 -56.64 -1.04
N ARG A 619 -28.02 -56.33 0.26
CA ARG A 619 -28.02 -57.33 1.33
C ARG A 619 -29.45 -57.46 1.85
N CYS A 620 -29.90 -58.70 2.04
CA CYS A 620 -31.16 -59.00 2.72
C CYS A 620 -31.00 -60.30 3.50
N ASP A 621 -31.45 -60.29 4.75
CA ASP A 621 -31.31 -61.45 5.64
C ASP A 621 -32.31 -62.57 5.31
N ASP A 622 -33.31 -62.29 4.45
CA ASP A 622 -34.21 -63.28 3.84
C ASP A 622 -33.80 -63.59 2.40
N GLU A 623 -33.31 -64.82 2.18
CA GLU A 623 -32.93 -65.35 0.88
C GLU A 623 -34.12 -65.47 -0.11
N ALA A 624 -35.35 -65.65 0.38
CA ALA A 624 -36.53 -65.74 -0.47
C ALA A 624 -36.83 -64.40 -1.16
N VAL A 625 -36.65 -63.28 -0.46
CA VAL A 625 -36.83 -61.92 -1.02
C VAL A 625 -35.83 -61.63 -2.13
N LEU A 626 -34.56 -62.04 -1.98
CA LEU A 626 -33.57 -61.89 -3.06
C LEU A 626 -33.85 -62.79 -4.26
N ASN A 627 -34.44 -63.97 -4.04
CA ASN A 627 -34.90 -64.85 -5.11
C ASN A 627 -36.10 -64.25 -5.85
N GLU A 628 -37.02 -63.61 -5.14
CA GLU A 628 -38.15 -62.88 -5.74
C GLU A 628 -37.67 -61.70 -6.59
N ILE A 629 -36.74 -60.88 -6.06
CA ILE A 629 -36.13 -59.75 -6.80
C ILE A 629 -35.43 -60.24 -8.07
N LEU A 630 -34.68 -61.35 -8.02
CA LEU A 630 -34.04 -61.94 -9.20
C LEU A 630 -35.03 -62.56 -10.21
N ALA A 631 -36.22 -62.97 -9.76
CA ALA A 631 -37.25 -63.57 -10.60
C ALA A 631 -38.21 -62.54 -11.23
N ASP A 632 -38.39 -61.38 -10.60
CA ASP A 632 -39.21 -60.28 -11.14
C ASP A 632 -38.56 -59.69 -12.40
N ARG A 633 -39.28 -59.75 -13.53
CA ARG A 633 -38.84 -59.24 -14.83
C ARG A 633 -38.46 -57.76 -14.80
N ARG A 634 -38.99 -56.97 -13.86
CA ARG A 634 -38.63 -55.56 -13.67
C ARG A 634 -37.17 -55.36 -13.26
N SER A 635 -36.54 -56.33 -12.58
CA SER A 635 -35.14 -56.20 -12.15
C SER A 635 -34.11 -56.46 -13.26
N THR A 636 -34.52 -56.93 -14.44
CA THR A 636 -33.62 -57.29 -15.56
C THR A 636 -32.68 -56.14 -15.95
N GLY A 637 -33.16 -54.89 -15.89
CA GLY A 637 -32.35 -53.69 -16.17
C GLY A 637 -31.23 -53.43 -15.15
N LEU A 638 -31.38 -53.92 -13.92
CA LEU A 638 -30.45 -53.72 -12.80
C LEU A 638 -29.24 -54.68 -12.84
N ARG A 639 -29.20 -55.61 -13.81
CA ARG A 639 -28.08 -56.55 -14.03
C ARG A 639 -27.58 -57.24 -12.75
N LEU A 640 -28.52 -57.65 -11.91
CA LEU A 640 -28.23 -58.24 -10.60
C LEU A 640 -27.54 -59.60 -10.75
N ARG A 641 -26.44 -59.78 -10.02
CA ARG A 641 -25.67 -61.03 -9.94
C ARG A 641 -25.53 -61.44 -8.48
N ARG A 642 -25.94 -62.65 -8.13
CA ARG A 642 -25.76 -63.19 -6.77
C ARG A 642 -24.27 -63.34 -6.45
N LEU A 643 -23.83 -62.81 -5.31
CA LEU A 643 -22.49 -63.01 -4.77
C LEU A 643 -22.49 -64.00 -3.58
N ALA A 644 -23.56 -64.00 -2.80
CA ALA A 644 -23.79 -64.90 -1.67
C ALA A 644 -25.31 -65.17 -1.51
N PRO A 645 -25.76 -66.16 -0.72
CA PRO A 645 -27.18 -66.43 -0.47
C PRO A 645 -28.00 -65.21 -0.06
N THR A 646 -27.41 -64.30 0.71
CA THR A 646 -28.01 -63.06 1.23
C THR A 646 -27.48 -61.78 0.57
N VAL A 647 -26.74 -61.87 -0.54
CA VAL A 647 -26.11 -60.71 -1.21
C VAL A 647 -26.20 -60.78 -2.75
N LEU A 648 -26.80 -59.74 -3.34
CA LEU A 648 -26.75 -59.45 -4.78
C LEU A 648 -25.78 -58.29 -5.05
N ALA A 649 -25.12 -58.30 -6.20
CA ALA A 649 -24.37 -57.17 -6.74
C ALA A 649 -25.03 -56.64 -8.01
N SER A 650 -24.99 -55.33 -8.22
CA SER A 650 -25.45 -54.65 -9.43
C SER A 650 -24.28 -53.92 -10.12
N GLN A 651 -24.48 -53.65 -11.42
CA GLN A 651 -23.65 -52.71 -12.18
C GLN A 651 -24.28 -51.30 -12.24
N ALA A 652 -25.54 -51.13 -11.80
CA ALA A 652 -26.15 -49.83 -11.57
C ALA A 652 -25.59 -49.21 -10.28
N ASP A 653 -25.47 -47.88 -10.26
CA ASP A 653 -25.01 -47.15 -9.08
C ASP A 653 -26.00 -47.27 -7.90
N PRO A 654 -25.57 -46.95 -6.66
CA PRO A 654 -26.39 -47.18 -5.47
C PRO A 654 -27.70 -46.41 -5.47
N ASN A 655 -27.76 -45.22 -6.08
CA ASN A 655 -28.96 -44.40 -6.10
C ASN A 655 -29.97 -44.97 -7.10
N SER A 656 -29.54 -45.24 -8.34
CA SER A 656 -30.39 -45.88 -9.36
C SER A 656 -30.95 -47.23 -8.90
N LEU A 657 -30.13 -48.03 -8.19
CA LEU A 657 -30.58 -49.31 -7.65
C LEU A 657 -31.60 -49.14 -6.50
N LEU A 658 -31.36 -48.18 -5.60
CA LEU A 658 -32.22 -47.88 -4.46
C LEU A 658 -33.57 -47.29 -4.91
N GLU A 659 -33.60 -46.48 -5.95
CA GLU A 659 -34.83 -45.97 -6.57
C GLU A 659 -35.62 -47.08 -7.27
N ALA A 660 -34.98 -47.86 -8.15
CA ALA A 660 -35.68 -48.93 -8.89
C ALA A 660 -36.26 -50.02 -7.96
N LEU A 661 -35.57 -50.37 -6.87
CA LEU A 661 -36.10 -51.31 -5.88
C LEU A 661 -37.32 -50.75 -5.12
N ARG A 662 -37.40 -49.42 -4.92
CA ARG A 662 -38.60 -48.77 -4.35
C ARG A 662 -39.78 -48.80 -5.31
N GLU A 663 -39.55 -48.53 -6.59
CA GLU A 663 -40.58 -48.66 -7.64
C GLU A 663 -41.10 -50.11 -7.78
N MET A 664 -40.24 -51.09 -7.52
CA MET A 664 -40.63 -52.50 -7.49
C MET A 664 -41.49 -52.88 -6.27
N GLY A 665 -41.51 -52.06 -5.22
CA GLY A 665 -42.30 -52.25 -3.99
C GLY A 665 -41.49 -52.58 -2.73
N TYR A 666 -40.16 -52.57 -2.80
CA TYR A 666 -39.26 -52.86 -1.67
C TYR A 666 -38.82 -51.60 -0.92
N ALA A 667 -38.29 -51.75 0.29
CA ALA A 667 -37.87 -50.63 1.15
C ALA A 667 -36.36 -50.64 1.49
N PRO A 668 -35.46 -50.42 0.51
CA PRO A 668 -34.02 -50.38 0.74
C PRO A 668 -33.53 -49.10 1.45
N ALA A 669 -32.45 -49.26 2.22
CA ALA A 669 -31.62 -48.20 2.79
C ALA A 669 -30.22 -48.22 2.15
N ALA A 670 -29.55 -47.07 2.09
CA ALA A 670 -28.16 -46.98 1.62
C ALA A 670 -27.19 -47.47 2.71
N GLU A 671 -26.17 -48.25 2.35
CA GLU A 671 -25.18 -48.83 3.27
C GLU A 671 -23.77 -48.27 2.98
N SER A 672 -22.95 -48.15 4.03
CA SER A 672 -21.54 -47.73 3.96
C SER A 672 -20.65 -48.73 3.24
N ALA A 673 -19.47 -48.28 2.83
CA ALA A 673 -18.32 -49.16 2.58
C ALA A 673 -17.88 -49.97 3.82
N GLU A 674 -18.25 -49.50 5.03
CA GLU A 674 -17.94 -50.09 6.34
C GLU A 674 -19.12 -50.89 6.95
N GLY A 675 -20.28 -50.99 6.27
CA GLY A 675 -21.50 -51.67 6.77
C GLY A 675 -22.48 -50.82 7.59
N ASP A 676 -22.09 -49.60 7.98
CA ASP A 676 -22.99 -48.56 8.54
C ASP A 676 -23.83 -47.86 7.45
N VAL A 677 -24.14 -46.55 7.56
CA VAL A 677 -24.76 -45.72 6.50
C VAL A 677 -23.89 -44.48 6.17
N LEU A 678 -23.33 -44.39 4.96
CA LEU A 678 -22.42 -43.33 4.42
C LEU A 678 -22.84 -42.95 2.98
N ILE A 679 -22.50 -41.81 2.34
CA ILE A 679 -21.55 -40.68 2.55
C ILE A 679 -20.07 -40.98 2.21
N THR A 680 -19.57 -40.43 1.10
CA THR A 680 -18.30 -40.85 0.45
C THR A 680 -17.16 -39.79 0.47
N ARG A 681 -15.93 -40.20 0.10
CA ARG A 681 -14.69 -39.39 0.08
C ARG A 681 -14.13 -39.14 -1.33
N ALA A 682 -13.25 -38.15 -1.48
CA ALA A 682 -12.91 -37.49 -2.76
C ALA A 682 -11.41 -37.50 -3.15
N GLY A 683 -11.13 -37.20 -4.43
CA GLY A 683 -9.78 -37.07 -5.01
C GLY A 683 -9.15 -35.68 -4.88
N ALA A 684 -8.07 -35.44 -5.64
CA ALA A 684 -7.29 -34.20 -5.62
C ALA A 684 -8.15 -32.95 -5.91
N ARG A 685 -7.89 -31.86 -5.18
CA ARG A 685 -8.68 -30.61 -5.29
C ARG A 685 -7.86 -29.52 -5.97
N ARG A 686 -8.52 -28.79 -6.88
CA ARG A 686 -8.03 -27.58 -7.55
C ARG A 686 -9.08 -26.50 -7.39
N THR A 687 -8.66 -25.24 -7.37
CA THR A 687 -9.56 -24.12 -7.61
C THR A 687 -9.88 -24.05 -9.12
N PRO A 688 -10.98 -23.39 -9.54
CA PRO A 688 -11.06 -22.86 -10.89
C PRO A 688 -9.90 -21.86 -11.15
N PRO A 689 -9.63 -21.46 -12.40
CA PRO A 689 -8.69 -20.38 -12.70
C PRO A 689 -9.05 -19.09 -11.93
N ARG A 690 -8.04 -18.46 -11.31
CA ARG A 690 -8.18 -17.22 -10.54
C ARG A 690 -7.06 -16.26 -10.90
N THR A 691 -7.39 -14.97 -10.95
CA THR A 691 -6.39 -13.89 -11.05
C THR A 691 -5.74 -13.68 -9.66
N PRO A 692 -4.42 -13.42 -9.57
CA PRO A 692 -3.80 -12.97 -8.34
C PRO A 692 -4.48 -11.73 -7.74
N PRO A 693 -4.43 -11.50 -6.42
CA PRO A 693 -4.99 -10.31 -5.81
C PRO A 693 -4.26 -9.05 -6.27
N THR A 694 -4.95 -8.12 -6.91
CA THR A 694 -4.37 -6.83 -7.35
C THR A 694 -3.96 -5.99 -6.13
N PRO A 695 -2.67 -5.64 -5.97
CA PRO A 695 -2.26 -4.78 -4.87
C PRO A 695 -2.82 -3.36 -5.04
N VAL A 696 -3.25 -2.73 -3.94
CA VAL A 696 -3.81 -1.37 -3.93
C VAL A 696 -2.75 -0.39 -3.40
N PRO A 697 -1.98 0.29 -4.28
CA PRO A 697 -0.92 1.21 -3.86
C PRO A 697 -1.47 2.42 -3.11
N GLU A 698 -0.60 3.17 -2.44
CA GLU A 698 -1.02 4.32 -1.65
C GLU A 698 -1.29 5.56 -2.52
N GLY A 699 -2.56 5.97 -2.60
CA GLY A 699 -2.97 7.19 -3.29
C GLY A 699 -3.32 6.97 -4.78
N PRO A 700 -3.47 8.05 -5.56
CA PRO A 700 -3.68 7.96 -7.00
C PRO A 700 -2.41 7.45 -7.69
N PRO A 701 -2.51 6.75 -8.83
CA PRO A 701 -1.34 6.37 -9.60
C PRO A 701 -0.54 7.61 -10.03
N VAL A 702 0.79 7.45 -10.11
CA VAL A 702 1.66 8.51 -10.63
C VAL A 702 1.28 8.75 -12.10
N PRO A 703 0.95 9.99 -12.50
CA PRO A 703 0.57 10.30 -13.86
C PRO A 703 1.78 10.24 -14.79
N ASP A 704 1.60 9.68 -15.98
CA ASP A 704 2.63 9.72 -17.02
C ASP A 704 2.77 11.13 -17.64
N ASP A 705 3.89 11.35 -18.35
CA ASP A 705 4.20 12.64 -18.94
C ASP A 705 3.21 13.07 -20.04
N THR A 706 2.50 12.13 -20.67
CA THR A 706 1.47 12.41 -21.68
C THR A 706 0.22 12.97 -21.02
N LEU A 707 -0.23 12.34 -19.93
CA LEU A 707 -1.35 12.80 -19.11
C LEU A 707 -1.03 14.15 -18.45
N LEU A 708 0.18 14.33 -17.93
CA LEU A 708 0.65 15.62 -17.38
C LEU A 708 0.64 16.72 -18.45
N GLY A 709 1.19 16.46 -19.64
CA GLY A 709 1.21 17.43 -20.74
C GLY A 709 -0.18 17.73 -21.32
N ALA A 710 -1.12 16.79 -21.26
CA ALA A 710 -2.53 17.02 -21.60
C ALA A 710 -3.22 17.88 -20.52
N ALA A 711 -3.06 17.54 -19.24
CA ALA A 711 -3.66 18.24 -18.12
C ALA A 711 -3.18 19.70 -18.01
N VAL A 712 -1.89 19.97 -18.15
CA VAL A 712 -1.35 21.35 -18.14
C VAL A 712 -1.94 22.18 -19.28
N ARG A 713 -2.03 21.64 -20.50
CA ARG A 713 -2.66 22.33 -21.64
C ARG A 713 -4.14 22.64 -21.39
N ALA A 714 -4.90 21.69 -20.84
CA ALA A 714 -6.31 21.90 -20.49
C ALA A 714 -6.48 23.02 -19.44
N ILE A 715 -5.69 22.97 -18.35
CA ILE A 715 -5.67 23.98 -17.27
C ILE A 715 -5.31 25.37 -17.83
N ARG A 716 -4.33 25.46 -18.75
CA ARG A 716 -3.94 26.72 -19.40
C ARG A 716 -5.01 27.28 -20.33
N ALA A 717 -5.65 26.42 -21.12
CA ALA A 717 -6.71 26.84 -22.02
C ALA A 717 -7.91 27.40 -21.23
N GLY A 718 -8.36 26.70 -20.19
CA GLY A 718 -9.44 27.18 -19.33
C GLY A 718 -9.08 28.43 -18.52
N ASP A 719 -7.85 28.55 -18.03
CA ASP A 719 -7.37 29.77 -17.36
C ASP A 719 -7.32 30.98 -18.30
N THR A 720 -6.89 30.78 -19.55
CA THR A 720 -6.94 31.81 -20.59
C THR A 720 -8.40 32.22 -20.86
N ALA A 721 -9.30 31.25 -21.08
CA ALA A 721 -10.72 31.51 -21.28
C ALA A 721 -11.41 32.23 -20.10
N ALA A 722 -10.98 31.96 -18.86
CA ALA A 722 -11.49 32.60 -17.65
C ALA A 722 -10.97 34.03 -17.42
N THR A 723 -9.78 34.37 -17.95
CA THR A 723 -9.11 35.67 -17.71
C THR A 723 -9.24 36.69 -18.84
N VAL A 724 -9.65 36.28 -20.04
CA VAL A 724 -9.86 37.21 -21.17
C VAL A 724 -11.02 38.17 -20.85
N ILE A 725 -10.67 39.45 -20.69
CA ILE A 725 -11.63 40.53 -20.43
C ILE A 725 -12.57 40.67 -21.65
N ARG A 726 -13.85 40.38 -21.46
CA ARG A 726 -14.88 40.70 -22.46
C ARG A 726 -14.97 42.21 -22.62
N LYS A 727 -14.74 42.69 -23.84
CA LYS A 727 -14.87 44.11 -24.18
C LYS A 727 -16.35 44.49 -24.23
N ASP A 728 -16.80 45.29 -23.28
CA ASP A 728 -18.12 45.92 -23.37
C ASP A 728 -18.23 46.77 -24.65
N PRO A 729 -19.33 46.69 -25.42
CA PRO A 729 -19.53 47.55 -26.57
C PRO A 729 -19.77 49.00 -26.10
N SER A 730 -18.76 49.85 -26.31
CA SER A 730 -18.83 51.28 -26.01
C SER A 730 -19.96 51.98 -26.79
N GLU A 731 -20.65 52.90 -26.12
CA GLU A 731 -21.78 53.68 -26.63
C GLU A 731 -21.47 54.41 -27.95
N GLY A 732 -22.39 54.37 -28.93
CA GLY A 732 -22.36 55.27 -30.09
C GLY A 732 -23.05 54.77 -31.36
N GLY A 733 -24.32 55.13 -31.56
CA GLY A 733 -25.00 55.05 -32.88
C GLY A 733 -26.34 54.27 -32.88
N PRO A 734 -27.40 54.78 -33.54
CA PRO A 734 -28.73 54.17 -33.45
C PRO A 734 -28.97 53.03 -34.45
N SER A 735 -29.61 51.97 -33.94
CA SER A 735 -30.46 51.02 -34.68
C SER A 735 -29.91 50.33 -35.94
N SER A 736 -29.10 49.29 -35.74
CA SER A 736 -29.25 48.03 -36.49
C SER A 736 -28.98 46.83 -35.57
N THR A 737 -30.01 46.04 -35.27
CA THR A 737 -29.94 44.95 -34.29
C THR A 737 -29.25 43.71 -34.85
N THR A 738 -27.99 43.52 -34.50
CA THR A 738 -27.32 42.21 -34.44
C THR A 738 -26.62 42.07 -33.09
N SER A 739 -27.18 41.26 -32.20
CA SER A 739 -26.70 41.05 -30.83
C SER A 739 -25.51 40.09 -30.80
N SER A 740 -24.29 40.61 -30.90
CA SER A 740 -23.05 39.86 -30.63
C SER A 740 -22.98 39.46 -29.15
N GLY A 741 -23.51 38.28 -28.82
CA GLY A 741 -23.61 37.77 -27.45
C GLY A 741 -24.80 36.81 -27.22
N SER A 742 -25.79 36.80 -28.12
CA SER A 742 -26.77 35.71 -28.21
C SER A 742 -26.27 34.63 -29.17
N LEU A 743 -26.45 33.35 -28.82
CA LEU A 743 -26.34 32.27 -29.79
C LEU A 743 -27.24 32.54 -31.01
N PRO A 744 -26.79 32.24 -32.25
CA PRO A 744 -27.65 32.34 -33.42
C PRO A 744 -28.90 31.48 -33.22
N ARG A 745 -30.08 32.00 -33.56
CA ARG A 745 -31.29 31.17 -33.64
C ARG A 745 -31.20 30.30 -34.90
N THR A 746 -30.59 29.13 -34.75
CA THR A 746 -30.54 28.10 -35.78
C THR A 746 -31.92 27.47 -35.97
N THR A 747 -32.24 27.09 -37.20
CA THR A 747 -33.41 26.26 -37.49
C THR A 747 -33.22 24.86 -36.90
N SER A 748 -34.30 24.09 -36.70
CA SER A 748 -34.21 22.73 -36.18
C SER A 748 -33.37 21.80 -37.07
N ALA A 749 -33.31 22.07 -38.38
CA ALA A 749 -32.51 21.31 -39.33
C ALA A 749 -31.01 21.62 -39.20
N GLU A 750 -30.64 22.90 -39.13
CA GLU A 750 -29.25 23.31 -38.87
C GLU A 750 -28.77 22.82 -37.49
N THR A 751 -29.65 22.91 -36.49
CA THR A 751 -29.34 22.45 -35.12
C THR A 751 -29.04 20.95 -35.08
N LEU A 752 -29.86 20.15 -35.76
CA LEU A 752 -29.60 18.71 -35.90
C LEU A 752 -28.28 18.45 -36.64
N ALA A 753 -28.04 19.14 -37.77
CA ALA A 753 -26.85 18.94 -38.59
C ALA A 753 -25.55 19.29 -37.84
N THR A 754 -25.49 20.44 -37.17
CA THR A 754 -24.30 20.87 -36.39
C THR A 754 -24.03 19.92 -35.22
N VAL A 755 -25.07 19.50 -34.49
CA VAL A 755 -24.91 18.60 -33.35
C VAL A 755 -24.55 17.17 -33.80
N GLN A 756 -25.00 16.72 -34.97
CA GLN A 756 -24.57 15.45 -35.58
C GLN A 756 -23.14 15.52 -36.09
N ALA A 757 -22.73 16.61 -36.75
CA ALA A 757 -21.35 16.81 -37.18
C ALA A 757 -20.40 16.78 -35.98
N ALA A 758 -20.72 17.53 -34.92
CA ALA A 758 -19.98 17.54 -33.66
C ALA A 758 -19.91 16.16 -32.97
N ALA A 759 -20.98 15.36 -33.04
CA ALA A 759 -20.96 13.98 -32.52
C ALA A 759 -20.05 13.04 -33.34
N MET A 760 -19.88 13.29 -34.63
CA MET A 760 -18.97 12.52 -35.49
C MET A 760 -17.51 12.94 -35.38
N THR A 761 -17.24 14.22 -35.11
CA THR A 761 -15.88 14.78 -34.98
C THR A 761 -15.37 14.80 -33.53
N GLY A 762 -16.25 14.65 -32.54
CA GLY A 762 -15.93 14.79 -31.12
C GLY A 762 -15.72 16.23 -30.66
N THR A 763 -16.13 17.22 -31.46
CA THR A 763 -15.94 18.65 -31.14
C THR A 763 -17.02 19.17 -30.18
N ALA A 764 -16.65 20.10 -29.31
CA ALA A 764 -17.60 20.74 -28.40
C ALA A 764 -18.39 21.84 -29.11
N VAL A 765 -19.69 21.92 -28.83
CA VAL A 765 -20.61 22.94 -29.36
C VAL A 765 -21.26 23.72 -28.23
N TRP A 766 -21.50 25.00 -28.48
CA TRP A 766 -22.24 25.87 -27.59
C TRP A 766 -23.72 25.83 -27.98
N ILE A 767 -24.60 25.55 -27.02
CA ILE A 767 -26.06 25.50 -27.23
C ILE A 767 -26.82 26.45 -26.29
N GLY A 768 -27.92 27.00 -26.79
CA GLY A 768 -28.99 27.58 -25.96
C GLY A 768 -30.05 26.50 -25.72
N TYR A 769 -30.46 26.28 -24.47
CA TYR A 769 -31.39 25.21 -24.09
C TYR A 769 -32.45 25.70 -23.10
N VAL A 770 -33.73 25.40 -23.37
CA VAL A 770 -34.85 25.69 -22.48
C VAL A 770 -35.29 24.40 -21.76
N ASN A 771 -35.38 24.43 -20.43
CA ASN A 771 -35.81 23.28 -19.64
C ASN A 771 -37.34 23.05 -19.67
N ALA A 772 -37.85 22.07 -18.92
CA ALA A 772 -39.28 21.77 -18.89
C ALA A 772 -40.10 22.89 -18.21
N GLU A 773 -39.44 23.64 -17.33
CA GLU A 773 -39.96 24.74 -16.52
C GLU A 773 -39.92 26.09 -17.27
N GLY A 774 -39.46 26.11 -18.53
CA GLY A 774 -39.43 27.31 -19.38
C GLY A 774 -38.22 28.25 -19.15
N ALA A 775 -37.29 27.88 -18.27
CA ALA A 775 -36.06 28.65 -18.04
C ALA A 775 -35.03 28.37 -19.15
N ALA A 776 -34.55 29.44 -19.78
CA ALA A 776 -33.47 29.39 -20.77
C ALA A 776 -32.10 29.36 -20.09
N SER A 777 -31.21 28.50 -20.61
CA SER A 777 -29.82 28.35 -20.18
C SER A 777 -28.90 28.28 -21.40
N GLN A 778 -27.61 28.61 -21.23
CA GLN A 778 -26.58 28.39 -22.24
C GLN A 778 -25.63 27.31 -21.69
N ARG A 779 -25.21 26.36 -22.55
CA ARG A 779 -24.40 25.20 -22.16
C ARG A 779 -23.37 24.89 -23.22
N VAL A 780 -22.15 24.52 -22.82
CA VAL A 780 -21.16 23.92 -23.72
C VAL A 780 -21.24 22.42 -23.57
N ILE A 781 -21.48 21.72 -24.67
CA ILE A 781 -21.68 20.27 -24.68
C ILE A 781 -20.74 19.60 -25.69
N ALA A 782 -20.22 18.42 -25.37
CA ALA A 782 -19.57 17.52 -26.32
C ALA A 782 -20.56 16.40 -26.70
N PRO A 783 -21.19 16.45 -27.89
CA PRO A 783 -22.16 15.44 -28.31
C PRO A 783 -21.51 14.07 -28.44
N VAL A 784 -22.14 13.05 -27.87
CA VAL A 784 -21.68 11.65 -27.95
C VAL A 784 -22.57 10.84 -28.89
N ARG A 785 -23.88 11.11 -28.90
CA ARG A 785 -24.86 10.37 -29.72
C ARG A 785 -26.10 11.21 -29.98
N VAL A 786 -26.63 11.17 -31.20
CA VAL A 786 -27.84 11.90 -31.61
C VAL A 786 -28.86 10.95 -32.22
N GLU A 787 -29.91 10.61 -31.46
CA GLU A 787 -30.95 9.65 -31.87
C GLU A 787 -32.32 10.03 -31.34
N GLY A 788 -33.40 9.64 -32.04
CA GLY A 788 -34.77 9.77 -31.55
C GLY A 788 -35.26 11.20 -31.23
N GLY A 789 -34.59 12.23 -31.75
CA GLY A 789 -34.90 13.64 -31.43
C GLY A 789 -34.17 14.18 -30.18
N PHE A 790 -33.21 13.43 -29.65
CA PHE A 790 -32.38 13.80 -28.51
C PHE A 790 -30.90 13.77 -28.87
N VAL A 791 -30.09 14.58 -28.17
CA VAL A 791 -28.64 14.45 -28.12
C VAL A 791 -28.23 14.06 -26.71
N THR A 792 -27.48 12.97 -26.57
CA THR A 792 -26.75 12.65 -25.35
C THR A 792 -25.35 13.22 -25.49
N ALA A 793 -24.95 14.07 -24.54
CA ALA A 793 -23.71 14.81 -24.57
C ALA A 793 -23.10 14.94 -23.18
N TYR A 794 -21.78 15.09 -23.10
CA TYR A 794 -21.13 15.56 -21.88
C TYR A 794 -21.37 17.05 -21.74
N ASP A 795 -21.97 17.50 -20.63
CA ASP A 795 -22.23 18.92 -20.38
C ASP A 795 -21.08 19.53 -19.57
N HIS A 796 -20.17 20.24 -20.23
CA HIS A 796 -19.04 20.91 -19.58
C HIS A 796 -19.45 22.01 -18.60
N THR A 797 -20.73 22.43 -18.61
CA THR A 797 -21.28 23.41 -17.67
C THR A 797 -21.85 22.75 -16.40
N ALA A 798 -22.16 21.44 -16.45
CA ALA A 798 -22.74 20.67 -15.35
C ALA A 798 -21.87 19.50 -14.86
N ASP A 799 -20.78 19.18 -15.57
CA ASP A 799 -19.79 18.12 -15.30
C ASP A 799 -20.36 16.68 -15.31
N GLU A 800 -21.47 16.46 -16.04
CA GLU A 800 -22.11 15.15 -16.18
C GLU A 800 -22.69 14.90 -17.59
N VAL A 801 -22.90 13.62 -17.93
CA VAL A 801 -23.55 13.23 -19.19
C VAL A 801 -25.06 13.48 -19.08
N ARG A 802 -25.59 14.33 -19.97
CA ARG A 802 -27.01 14.70 -20.03
C ARG A 802 -27.60 14.44 -21.41
N THR A 803 -28.90 14.14 -21.41
CA THR A 803 -29.70 14.02 -22.62
C THR A 803 -30.54 15.27 -22.82
N PHE A 804 -30.31 15.99 -23.92
CA PHE A 804 -31.02 17.20 -24.30
C PHE A 804 -32.00 16.89 -25.45
N ALA A 805 -33.23 17.37 -25.33
CA ALA A 805 -34.20 17.27 -26.43
C ALA A 805 -33.88 18.33 -27.49
N LEU A 806 -33.67 17.93 -28.75
CA LEU A 806 -33.24 18.84 -29.83
C LEU A 806 -34.26 19.96 -30.07
N HIS A 807 -35.55 19.68 -29.94
CA HIS A 807 -36.63 20.68 -30.10
C HIS A 807 -36.64 21.77 -29.00
N ARG A 808 -35.81 21.65 -27.95
CA ARG A 808 -35.62 22.63 -26.89
C ARG A 808 -34.29 23.38 -26.99
N ILE A 809 -33.46 23.03 -27.98
CA ILE A 809 -32.27 23.81 -28.32
C ILE A 809 -32.73 25.02 -29.14
N THR A 810 -32.46 26.21 -28.65
CA THR A 810 -32.90 27.49 -29.24
C THR A 810 -31.87 28.13 -30.17
N GLY A 811 -30.68 27.53 -30.23
CA GLY A 811 -29.54 27.96 -31.03
C GLY A 811 -28.33 27.06 -30.78
N VAL A 812 -27.53 26.78 -31.80
CA VAL A 812 -26.22 26.13 -31.67
C VAL A 812 -25.16 26.92 -32.42
N ALA A 813 -23.94 26.93 -31.89
CA ALA A 813 -22.75 27.43 -32.55
C ALA A 813 -21.59 26.47 -32.29
N GLU A 814 -20.76 26.25 -33.31
CA GLU A 814 -19.46 25.59 -33.15
C GLU A 814 -18.55 26.51 -32.34
N LEU A 815 -17.80 25.94 -31.40
CA LEU A 815 -16.68 26.65 -30.78
C LEU A 815 -15.55 26.68 -31.80
N ALA A 816 -14.95 27.86 -32.01
CA ALA A 816 -13.84 27.99 -32.94
C ALA A 816 -12.69 27.08 -32.49
N GLU A 817 -12.18 26.23 -33.39
CA GLU A 817 -10.91 25.57 -33.17
C GLU A 817 -9.82 26.64 -33.07
N ASP A 818 -9.05 26.63 -31.97
CA ASP A 818 -7.88 27.49 -31.83
C ASP A 818 -6.86 27.13 -32.92
N GLY A 819 -6.82 27.97 -33.95
CA GLY A 819 -5.97 27.78 -35.11
C GLY A 819 -4.50 27.75 -34.72
N LYS A 820 -3.77 26.77 -35.27
CA LYS A 820 -2.30 26.70 -35.20
C LYS A 820 -1.68 28.03 -35.66
N GLY A 821 -0.93 28.68 -34.76
CA GLY A 821 -0.09 29.84 -35.02
C GLY A 821 1.10 29.84 -34.08
#